data_AF-A0A6P6FFT9-F1
#
_entry.id   AF-A0A6P6FFT9-F1
#
_cell.length_a   1.000
_cell.length_b   1.000
_cell.length_c   1.000
_cell.angle_alpha   90.00
_cell.angle_beta   90.00
_cell.angle_gamma   90.00
#
_symmetry.space_group_name_H-M   'P 1'
#
loop_
_entity.id
_entity.type
_entity.pdbx_description
1 polymer ?
#
loop_
_entity_poly.entity_id
_entity_poly.type
_entity_poly.pdbx_seq_one_letter_code
_entity_poly.pdbx_strand_id
1 'polypeptide(L)'
;MKFTWIIVFLAAIAADVNGILNKSFGLRWLLSVSTEESKLKEERPLCLTQQCKYLAKSLRESMNQSVNPCEDFYEYSCGNWPKHNPLPVDENRWNFLVKAERKVDDRIKEIMEEEAKPDDLRATKFAKMMFKACLDTDEIERIGLQPLVSTMWRPGGWPLIMEKDEWDQEIYKWQIVDDYYARLTGLNSFHDVQVPMRYLIYNKRSRLFVDTPRLSAKVDRLLDFDEIYVTNSEEDDHEEGSQERGSEEWPRSKEDDEFEVLEKKIVKKNINNCTIHGERISEKIKTMKKHVIEIQLEEGTKGAVMQAKVDNKRRYLERIVKSWEHDLIYKSDSVEKPTETNSGKNHERMEDTNNDLYFDDDDNESEGIGADRAEYNSGGKIDENDEGNDNSNNAASGSGSGDYEWDDEDDNGSGDYERDDEDSSGNGSGDYKDDDNENRDDDDSDNSDNYDETNKKDMEVENKRKMYAEYILNVSIALSEARGVSIPRERLVEDIGDLLKFQIRLLTYIHKYKKALTAELKALQNRYDALKARTENGKINWITKVKDAFATGGVEIPDDYVLTSADGYIKALTKLLDRTPSRIIVNYIHWNFLSKVIHATTKKMRELYYNWDGKVPIRRTNYCVEEMNAVDILGYEYAKRYLPEEVLQATSDTVNEIQREVEYRVKNSTWVDIEVGDIILDKLIYAKKQIEYPKSYRNITVMKEHFRGVSASKSHFENMLSIMRYKKWRNLKTLFSEKDASEAFEERTSGNFNPLLVNTMFSPWQNSVQITAANFQQLLFDFRQP
;
A
#
# COMPACT_ATOMS: atom_id res chain seq x y z
N MET A 1 69.62 25.82 -1.79
CA MET A 1 68.36 26.13 -1.05
C MET A 1 67.06 25.66 -1.73
N LYS A 2 67.08 24.92 -2.87
CA LYS A 2 65.85 24.37 -3.49
C LYS A 2 65.62 22.86 -3.29
N PHE A 3 66.54 22.14 -2.65
CA PHE A 3 66.40 20.69 -2.41
C PHE A 3 65.83 20.33 -1.03
N THR A 4 65.92 21.23 -0.04
CA THR A 4 65.44 20.98 1.32
C THR A 4 63.92 21.16 1.48
N TRP A 5 63.26 21.95 0.63
CA TRP A 5 61.81 22.16 0.68
C TRP A 5 61.01 20.99 0.11
N ILE A 6 61.54 20.26 -0.86
CA ILE A 6 60.86 19.11 -1.47
C ILE A 6 60.79 17.93 -0.47
N ILE A 7 61.83 17.74 0.34
CA ILE A 7 61.88 16.66 1.34
C ILE A 7 60.90 16.93 2.49
N VAL A 8 60.74 18.19 2.91
CA VAL A 8 59.76 18.56 3.97
C VAL A 8 58.33 18.44 3.45
N PHE A 9 58.06 18.79 2.18
CA PHE A 9 56.73 18.65 1.59
C PHE A 9 56.33 17.19 1.36
N LEU A 10 57.27 16.33 0.94
CA LEU A 10 57.04 14.90 0.79
C LEU A 10 56.87 14.18 2.15
N ALA A 11 57.58 14.62 3.20
CA ALA A 11 57.41 14.08 4.55
C ALA A 11 56.06 14.47 5.18
N ALA A 12 55.54 15.68 4.90
CA ALA A 12 54.21 16.10 5.35
C ALA A 12 53.08 15.31 4.68
N ILE A 13 53.22 15.01 3.37
CA ILE A 13 52.26 14.17 2.64
C ILE A 13 52.31 12.71 3.16
N ALA A 14 53.50 12.18 3.47
CA ALA A 14 53.63 10.84 4.03
C ALA A 14 53.04 10.71 5.45
N ALA A 15 53.07 11.79 6.24
CA ALA A 15 52.47 11.82 7.57
C ALA A 15 50.94 11.89 7.54
N ASP A 16 50.35 12.62 6.58
CA ASP A 16 48.88 12.72 6.43
C ASP A 16 48.27 11.45 5.83
N VAL A 17 48.97 10.78 4.91
CA VAL A 17 48.52 9.49 4.35
C VAL A 17 48.49 8.38 5.41
N ASN A 18 49.45 8.36 6.34
CA ASN A 18 49.42 7.42 7.47
C ASN A 18 48.33 7.72 8.50
N GLY A 19 47.93 8.99 8.66
CA GLY A 19 46.81 9.40 9.51
C GLY A 19 45.43 9.00 8.94
N ILE A 20 45.30 9.00 7.61
CA ILE A 20 44.07 8.60 6.90
C ILE A 20 43.93 7.07 6.79
N LEU A 21 45.05 6.35 6.64
CA LEU A 21 45.05 4.88 6.58
C LEU A 21 44.80 4.19 7.93
N ASN A 22 45.00 4.87 9.06
CA ASN A 22 44.78 4.30 10.40
C ASN A 22 43.34 4.40 10.93
N LYS A 23 42.42 5.05 10.19
CA LYS A 23 41.01 5.23 10.61
C LYS A 23 39.99 4.36 9.87
N SER A 24 40.42 3.54 8.91
CA SER A 24 39.53 2.62 8.17
C SER A 24 39.96 1.17 8.44
N PHE A 25 39.52 0.61 9.57
CA PHE A 25 39.64 -0.82 9.83
C PHE A 25 38.54 -1.55 9.05
N GLY A 26 38.82 -1.97 7.81
CA GLY A 26 37.88 -2.84 7.06
C GLY A 26 38.25 -3.13 5.61
N LEU A 27 38.81 -2.16 4.88
CA LEU A 27 38.92 -2.27 3.40
C LEU A 27 40.36 -2.43 2.87
N ARG A 28 41.33 -2.63 3.75
CA ARG A 28 42.76 -2.71 3.37
C ARG A 28 43.10 -3.93 2.51
N TRP A 29 42.25 -4.98 2.47
CA TRP A 29 42.49 -6.14 1.60
C TRP A 29 42.23 -5.82 0.13
N LEU A 30 41.26 -4.95 -0.19
CA LEU A 30 40.76 -4.75 -1.56
C LEU A 30 41.76 -4.05 -2.50
N LEU A 31 42.84 -3.46 -1.98
CA LEU A 31 43.81 -2.69 -2.76
C LEU A 31 45.24 -3.24 -2.71
N SER A 32 45.45 -4.55 -2.51
CA SER A 32 46.79 -5.12 -2.71
C SER A 32 47.14 -5.17 -4.19
N VAL A 33 47.68 -4.06 -4.71
CA VAL A 33 48.46 -4.02 -5.94
C VAL A 33 49.69 -4.89 -5.74
N SER A 34 49.82 -5.90 -6.60
CA SER A 34 50.90 -6.88 -6.59
C SER A 34 52.23 -6.22 -6.93
N THR A 35 53.15 -6.14 -5.97
CA THR A 35 54.58 -6.08 -6.25
C THR A 35 55.35 -6.92 -5.22
N GLU A 36 55.98 -7.96 -5.75
CA GLU A 36 57.03 -8.81 -5.17
C GLU A 36 56.69 -9.68 -3.95
N GLU A 37 56.50 -10.96 -4.25
CA GLU A 37 56.62 -12.09 -3.33
C GLU A 37 57.99 -12.07 -2.63
N SER A 38 58.02 -11.79 -1.34
CA SER A 38 58.47 -12.77 -0.34
C SER A 38 58.63 -12.13 1.05
N LYS A 39 58.29 -12.93 2.06
CA LYS A 39 58.55 -12.76 3.51
C LYS A 39 57.61 -11.83 4.26
N LEU A 40 56.40 -12.35 4.49
CA LEU A 40 55.90 -12.74 5.82
C LEU A 40 54.56 -13.44 5.60
N LYS A 41 54.55 -14.79 5.64
CA LYS A 41 53.33 -15.53 5.99
C LYS A 41 53.07 -15.23 7.47
N GLU A 42 52.55 -14.04 7.76
CA GLU A 42 51.66 -13.94 8.92
C GLU A 42 50.48 -14.83 8.56
N GLU A 43 50.40 -16.00 9.22
CA GLU A 43 49.14 -16.73 9.29
C GLU A 43 48.11 -15.72 9.77
N ARG A 44 47.24 -15.25 8.87
CA ARG A 44 46.16 -14.36 9.25
C ARG A 44 45.43 -15.05 10.41
N PRO A 45 45.28 -14.41 11.58
CA PRO A 45 44.72 -15.07 12.73
C PRO A 45 43.34 -15.62 12.37
N LEU A 46 43.17 -16.93 12.50
CA LEU A 46 41.89 -17.59 12.22
C LEU A 46 40.84 -17.06 13.21
N CYS A 47 39.70 -16.62 12.69
CA CYS A 47 38.60 -16.18 13.53
C CYS A 47 37.94 -17.40 14.20
N LEU A 48 38.03 -17.49 15.52
CA LEU A 48 37.48 -18.60 16.32
C LEU A 48 36.24 -18.23 17.13
N THR A 49 35.68 -17.03 16.90
CA THR A 49 34.42 -16.61 17.52
C THR A 49 33.28 -17.54 17.10
N GLN A 50 32.23 -17.59 17.91
CA GLN A 50 31.08 -18.44 17.61
C GLN A 50 30.40 -18.03 16.29
N GLN A 51 30.39 -16.73 15.99
CA GLN A 51 29.83 -16.16 14.78
C GLN A 51 30.60 -16.61 13.54
N CYS A 52 31.94 -16.56 13.57
CA CYS A 52 32.79 -17.05 12.48
C CYS A 52 32.63 -18.56 12.27
N LYS A 53 32.57 -19.35 13.34
CA LYS A 53 32.34 -20.80 13.25
C LYS A 53 30.98 -21.13 12.65
N TYR A 54 29.94 -20.41 13.03
CA TYR A 54 28.60 -20.57 12.47
C TYR A 54 28.57 -20.24 10.98
N LEU A 55 29.11 -19.09 10.58
CA LEU A 55 29.16 -18.66 9.18
C LEU A 55 29.95 -19.65 8.32
N ALA A 56 31.15 -20.03 8.77
CA ALA A 56 31.99 -20.99 8.06
C ALA A 56 31.30 -22.35 7.89
N LYS A 57 30.59 -22.84 8.92
CA LYS A 57 29.79 -24.06 8.84
C LYS A 57 28.68 -23.91 7.80
N SER A 58 27.88 -22.85 7.88
CA SER A 58 26.77 -22.59 6.96
C SER A 58 27.21 -22.51 5.49
N LEU A 59 28.32 -21.80 5.23
CA LEU A 59 28.90 -21.70 3.88
C LEU A 59 29.37 -23.08 3.40
N ARG A 60 30.11 -23.81 4.23
CA ARG A 60 30.64 -25.13 3.86
C ARG A 60 29.55 -26.16 3.57
N GLU A 61 28.46 -26.14 4.33
CA GLU A 61 27.32 -27.04 4.12
C GLU A 61 26.52 -26.69 2.85
N SER A 62 26.54 -25.43 2.42
CA SER A 62 25.83 -24.97 1.22
C SER A 62 26.63 -25.18 -0.07
N MET A 63 27.96 -25.10 -0.01
CA MET A 63 28.83 -25.18 -1.18
C MET A 63 28.92 -26.59 -1.78
N ASN A 64 28.82 -26.69 -3.11
CA ASN A 64 29.18 -27.86 -3.90
C ASN A 64 30.59 -27.69 -4.49
N GLN A 65 31.60 -28.18 -3.78
CA GLN A 65 33.01 -28.05 -4.19
C GLN A 65 33.38 -28.91 -5.42
N SER A 66 32.48 -29.76 -5.92
CA SER A 66 32.69 -30.53 -7.14
C SER A 66 32.45 -29.72 -8.41
N VAL A 67 31.84 -28.53 -8.31
CA VAL A 67 31.54 -27.65 -9.44
C VAL A 67 32.57 -26.53 -9.52
N ASN A 68 32.96 -26.15 -10.74
CA ASN A 68 33.88 -25.05 -10.95
C ASN A 68 33.15 -23.72 -10.73
N PRO A 69 33.56 -22.86 -9.77
CA PRO A 69 32.90 -21.57 -9.52
C PRO A 69 32.97 -20.60 -10.71
N CYS A 70 33.92 -20.79 -11.63
CA CYS A 70 34.03 -19.99 -12.85
C CYS A 70 33.05 -20.44 -13.95
N GLU A 71 32.43 -21.62 -13.81
CA GLU A 71 31.45 -22.16 -14.75
C GLU A 71 30.02 -21.96 -14.24
N ASP A 72 29.77 -22.37 -12.99
CA ASP A 72 28.48 -22.15 -12.32
C ASP A 72 28.72 -21.80 -10.84
N PHE A 73 28.74 -20.49 -10.56
CA PHE A 73 28.93 -19.99 -9.21
C PHE A 73 27.72 -20.28 -8.30
N TYR A 74 26.51 -20.36 -8.86
CA TYR A 74 25.32 -20.67 -8.07
C TYR A 74 25.37 -22.11 -7.57
N GLU A 75 25.62 -23.07 -8.46
CA GLU A 75 25.73 -24.48 -8.07
C GLU A 75 26.93 -24.68 -7.13
N TYR A 76 28.09 -24.06 -7.41
CA TYR A 76 29.22 -24.11 -6.49
C TYR A 76 28.90 -23.57 -5.09
N SER A 77 28.14 -22.47 -4.97
CA SER A 77 27.88 -21.81 -3.69
C SER A 77 26.67 -22.34 -2.94
N CYS A 78 25.66 -22.85 -3.65
CA CYS A 78 24.36 -23.22 -3.10
C CYS A 78 23.90 -24.65 -3.42
N GLY A 79 24.59 -25.40 -4.30
CA GLY A 79 24.13 -26.71 -4.79
C GLY A 79 23.93 -27.78 -3.71
N ASN A 80 24.59 -27.65 -2.56
CA ASN A 80 24.39 -28.56 -1.41
C ASN A 80 23.41 -28.02 -0.35
N TRP A 81 22.87 -26.81 -0.54
CA TRP A 81 21.95 -26.19 0.42
C TRP A 81 20.68 -27.01 0.67
N PRO A 82 19.96 -27.55 -0.36
CA PRO A 82 18.74 -28.32 -0.14
C PRO A 82 18.97 -29.60 0.70
N LYS A 83 20.18 -30.19 0.62
CA LYS A 83 20.54 -31.41 1.38
C LYS A 83 20.58 -31.16 2.89
N HIS A 84 20.96 -29.95 3.31
CA HIS A 84 21.06 -29.56 4.71
C HIS A 84 19.89 -28.68 5.18
N ASN A 85 19.03 -28.25 4.25
CA ASN A 85 17.85 -27.42 4.51
C ASN A 85 16.69 -27.98 3.67
N PRO A 86 16.11 -29.14 4.04
CA PRO A 86 14.93 -29.65 3.36
C PRO A 86 13.76 -28.67 3.50
N LEU A 87 12.91 -28.60 2.47
CA LEU A 87 11.68 -27.79 2.49
C LEU A 87 10.78 -28.26 3.64
N PRO A 88 10.45 -27.39 4.61
CA PRO A 88 9.49 -27.72 5.65
C PRO A 88 8.11 -28.01 5.06
N VAL A 89 7.35 -28.93 5.68
CA VAL A 89 6.00 -29.32 5.22
C VAL A 89 5.01 -28.16 5.17
N ASP A 90 5.27 -27.10 5.96
CA ASP A 90 4.43 -25.92 6.07
C ASP A 90 4.91 -24.76 5.20
N GLU A 91 5.87 -24.99 4.29
CA GLU A 91 6.43 -23.96 3.41
C GLU A 91 6.34 -24.41 1.94
N ASN A 92 6.10 -23.46 1.04
CA ASN A 92 6.10 -23.72 -0.41
C ASN A 92 7.42 -23.31 -1.10
N ARG A 93 8.31 -22.65 -0.36
CA ARG A 93 9.66 -22.28 -0.79
C ARG A 93 10.56 -22.24 0.43
N TRP A 94 11.83 -22.59 0.26
CA TRP A 94 12.79 -22.53 1.34
C TRP A 94 14.08 -21.94 0.82
N ASN A 95 14.53 -20.86 1.44
CA ASN A 95 15.80 -20.19 1.16
C ASN A 95 16.21 -19.37 2.39
N PHE A 96 17.34 -18.66 2.32
CA PHE A 96 17.83 -17.85 3.44
C PHE A 96 16.86 -16.75 3.88
N LEU A 97 16.13 -16.12 2.95
CA LEU A 97 15.15 -15.09 3.26
C LEU A 97 13.95 -15.69 4.00
N VAL A 98 13.37 -16.78 3.49
CA VAL A 98 12.23 -17.45 4.15
C VAL A 98 12.61 -17.97 5.54
N LYS A 99 13.83 -18.49 5.69
CA LYS A 99 14.36 -18.91 6.99
C LYS A 99 14.49 -17.73 7.97
N ALA A 100 14.85 -16.55 7.48
CA ALA A 100 14.92 -15.33 8.28
C ALA A 100 13.51 -14.76 8.60
N GLU A 101 12.56 -14.87 7.67
CA GLU A 101 11.14 -14.52 7.87
C GLU A 101 10.53 -15.39 8.98
N ARG A 102 10.68 -16.73 8.89
CA ARG A 102 10.21 -17.66 9.92
C ARG A 102 10.75 -17.34 11.31
N LYS A 103 12.03 -16.97 11.39
CA LYS A 103 12.67 -16.58 12.66
C LYS A 103 12.10 -15.26 13.23
N VAL A 104 11.67 -14.34 12.38
CA VAL A 104 10.97 -13.12 12.82
C VAL A 104 9.58 -13.47 13.32
N ASP A 105 8.85 -14.32 12.60
CA ASP A 105 7.52 -14.78 13.01
C ASP A 105 7.56 -15.49 14.37
N ASP A 106 8.55 -16.35 14.60
CA ASP A 106 8.73 -17.06 15.88
C ASP A 106 8.99 -16.06 17.03
N ARG A 107 9.79 -15.02 16.81
CA ARG A 107 10.04 -13.95 17.80
C ARG A 107 8.80 -13.10 18.05
N ILE A 108 8.03 -12.79 17.02
CA ILE A 108 6.77 -12.05 17.14
C ILE A 108 5.78 -12.85 17.98
N LYS A 109 5.67 -14.16 17.71
CA LYS A 109 4.86 -15.09 18.48
C LYS A 109 5.28 -15.09 19.95
N GLU A 110 6.57 -15.25 20.23
CA GLU A 110 7.14 -15.19 21.58
C GLU A 110 6.74 -13.88 22.30
N ILE A 111 6.94 -12.72 21.66
CA ILE A 111 6.57 -11.41 22.22
C ILE A 111 5.08 -11.35 22.59
N MET A 112 4.21 -11.93 21.75
CA MET A 112 2.76 -11.82 21.90
C MET A 112 2.15 -12.84 22.86
N GLU A 113 2.75 -14.02 23.00
CA GLU A 113 2.31 -15.06 23.93
C GLU A 113 2.77 -14.77 25.36
N GLU A 114 3.88 -14.07 25.54
CA GLU A 114 4.36 -13.60 26.84
C GLU A 114 3.27 -12.90 27.66
N GLU A 115 3.27 -13.15 28.97
CA GLU A 115 2.39 -12.45 29.88
C GLU A 115 2.63 -10.93 29.85
N ALA A 116 1.53 -10.19 30.03
CA ALA A 116 1.58 -8.74 30.08
C ALA A 116 2.30 -8.29 31.34
N LYS A 117 3.39 -7.55 31.20
CA LYS A 117 4.16 -7.03 32.34
C LYS A 117 3.49 -5.78 32.92
N PRO A 118 3.67 -5.47 34.21
CA PRO A 118 3.08 -4.27 34.81
C PRO A 118 3.44 -2.97 34.07
N ASP A 119 4.69 -2.87 33.61
CA ASP A 119 5.28 -1.74 32.90
C ASP A 119 5.03 -1.74 31.37
N ASP A 120 4.44 -2.80 30.81
CA ASP A 120 4.06 -2.84 29.40
C ASP A 120 3.10 -1.68 29.05
N LEU A 121 3.28 -1.11 27.86
CA LEU A 121 2.36 -0.10 27.34
C LEU A 121 0.94 -0.65 27.26
N ARG A 122 -0.07 0.20 27.46
CA ARG A 122 -1.48 -0.18 27.26
C ARG A 122 -1.69 -0.78 25.86
N ALA A 123 -0.99 -0.25 24.85
CA ALA A 123 -0.97 -0.77 23.48
C ALA A 123 -0.42 -2.19 23.40
N THR A 124 0.71 -2.47 24.05
CA THR A 124 1.32 -3.80 24.12
C THR A 124 0.36 -4.79 24.79
N LYS A 125 -0.23 -4.41 25.94
CA LYS A 125 -1.23 -5.23 26.66
C LYS A 125 -2.45 -5.52 25.79
N PHE A 126 -2.94 -4.50 25.09
CA PHE A 126 -4.03 -4.62 24.12
C PHE A 126 -3.69 -5.64 23.03
N ALA A 127 -2.52 -5.50 22.38
CA ALA A 127 -2.13 -6.37 21.28
C ALA A 127 -1.91 -7.82 21.73
N LYS A 128 -1.28 -8.05 22.89
CA LYS A 128 -1.16 -9.38 23.51
C LYS A 128 -2.53 -10.01 23.76
N MET A 129 -3.49 -9.26 24.31
CA MET A 129 -4.83 -9.78 24.59
C MET A 129 -5.61 -10.11 23.31
N MET A 130 -5.52 -9.26 22.29
CA MET A 130 -6.10 -9.50 20.96
C MET A 130 -5.51 -10.76 20.30
N PHE A 131 -4.19 -10.91 20.38
CA PHE A 131 -3.47 -12.05 19.82
C PHE A 131 -3.91 -13.35 20.48
N LYS A 132 -3.93 -13.39 21.82
CA LYS A 132 -4.42 -14.54 22.59
C LYS A 132 -5.87 -14.89 22.23
N ALA A 133 -6.76 -13.89 22.15
CA ALA A 133 -8.15 -14.11 21.73
C ALA A 133 -8.27 -14.65 20.29
N CYS A 134 -7.40 -14.22 19.38
CA CYS A 134 -7.36 -14.73 18.01
C CYS A 134 -6.85 -16.17 17.95
N LEU A 135 -5.84 -16.53 18.75
CA LEU A 135 -5.29 -17.89 18.79
C LEU A 135 -6.22 -18.91 19.44
N ASP A 136 -7.04 -18.48 20.40
CA ASP A 136 -7.99 -19.35 21.14
C ASP A 136 -9.16 -19.80 20.25
N THR A 137 -8.91 -20.78 19.39
CA THR A 137 -9.93 -21.35 18.51
C THR A 137 -11.01 -22.08 19.28
N ASP A 138 -10.69 -22.67 20.43
CA ASP A 138 -11.64 -23.43 21.23
C ASP A 138 -12.72 -22.51 21.79
N GLU A 139 -12.35 -21.33 22.28
CA GLU A 139 -13.32 -20.32 22.70
C GLU A 139 -14.14 -19.78 21.53
N ILE A 140 -13.53 -19.58 20.35
CA ILE A 140 -14.24 -19.16 19.13
C ILE A 140 -15.30 -20.19 18.73
N GLU A 141 -14.94 -21.48 18.70
CA GLU A 141 -15.87 -22.56 18.36
C GLU A 141 -16.96 -22.73 19.43
N ARG A 142 -16.60 -22.58 20.72
CA ARG A 142 -17.55 -22.67 21.84
C ARG A 142 -18.60 -21.55 21.79
N ILE A 143 -18.20 -20.33 21.45
CA ILE A 143 -19.11 -19.19 21.29
C ILE A 143 -19.94 -19.33 20.00
N GLY A 144 -19.36 -19.89 18.94
CA GLY A 144 -20.02 -20.11 17.66
C GLY A 144 -20.37 -18.79 16.95
N LEU A 145 -21.48 -18.79 16.19
CA LEU A 145 -21.91 -17.64 15.39
C LEU A 145 -22.76 -16.61 16.15
N GLN A 146 -22.97 -16.79 17.45
CA GLN A 146 -23.85 -15.93 18.25
C GLN A 146 -23.45 -14.43 18.25
N PRO A 147 -22.17 -14.04 18.36
CA PRO A 147 -21.77 -12.63 18.28
C PRO A 147 -22.12 -12.00 16.92
N LEU A 148 -21.91 -12.74 15.84
CA LEU A 148 -22.24 -12.30 14.49
C LEU A 148 -23.76 -12.17 14.30
N VAL A 149 -24.52 -13.21 14.68
CA VAL A 149 -25.99 -13.20 14.60
C VAL A 149 -26.57 -12.05 15.42
N SER A 150 -26.17 -11.89 16.69
CA SER A 150 -26.67 -10.79 17.52
C SER A 150 -26.34 -9.40 16.94
N THR A 151 -25.19 -9.25 16.30
CA THR A 151 -24.80 -8.02 15.60
C THR A 151 -25.69 -7.76 14.39
N MET A 152 -25.98 -8.79 13.58
CA MET A 152 -26.83 -8.66 12.40
C MET A 152 -28.32 -8.47 12.72
N TRP A 153 -28.80 -8.93 13.88
CA TRP A 153 -30.20 -8.79 14.29
C TRP A 153 -30.55 -7.44 14.91
N ARG A 154 -29.58 -6.74 15.50
CA ARG A 154 -29.80 -5.39 16.07
C ARG A 154 -30.39 -4.38 15.07
N PRO A 155 -29.95 -4.31 13.80
CA PRO A 155 -30.54 -3.43 12.79
C PRO A 155 -31.70 -4.07 12.00
N GLY A 156 -32.33 -5.15 12.50
CA GLY A 156 -33.53 -5.73 11.88
C GLY A 156 -33.39 -7.12 11.27
N GLY A 157 -32.21 -7.75 11.37
CA GLY A 157 -31.96 -9.08 10.84
C GLY A 157 -31.68 -9.08 9.33
N TRP A 158 -31.11 -10.18 8.83
CA TRP A 158 -30.74 -10.30 7.42
C TRP A 158 -31.88 -10.94 6.61
N PRO A 159 -32.58 -10.19 5.73
CA PRO A 159 -33.82 -10.66 5.09
C PRO A 159 -33.65 -11.97 4.31
N LEU A 160 -32.46 -12.20 3.76
CA LEU A 160 -32.08 -13.41 3.01
C LEU A 160 -32.27 -14.70 3.82
N ILE A 161 -32.02 -14.65 5.13
CA ILE A 161 -32.10 -15.82 6.03
C ILE A 161 -33.25 -15.70 7.05
N MET A 162 -34.23 -14.85 6.76
CA MET A 162 -35.43 -14.63 7.58
C MET A 162 -36.65 -15.31 6.97
N GLU A 163 -37.61 -15.67 7.79
CA GLU A 163 -38.88 -16.22 7.31
C GLU A 163 -39.65 -15.19 6.45
N LYS A 164 -40.62 -15.66 5.67
CA LYS A 164 -41.45 -14.76 4.86
C LYS A 164 -42.21 -13.83 5.81
N ASP A 165 -42.25 -12.54 5.47
CA ASP A 165 -42.94 -11.48 6.22
C ASP A 165 -42.32 -11.12 7.60
N GLU A 166 -41.16 -11.70 7.97
CA GLU A 166 -40.43 -11.34 9.21
C GLU A 166 -39.73 -9.96 9.10
N TRP A 167 -39.33 -9.56 7.88
CA TRP A 167 -38.59 -8.32 7.65
C TRP A 167 -39.51 -7.15 7.29
N ASP A 168 -39.42 -6.06 8.04
CA ASP A 168 -40.20 -4.84 7.86
C ASP A 168 -39.37 -3.72 7.19
N GLN A 169 -39.72 -3.40 5.94
CA GLN A 169 -39.05 -2.37 5.14
C GLN A 169 -39.32 -0.93 5.60
N GLU A 170 -40.41 -0.68 6.32
CA GLU A 170 -40.77 0.67 6.79
C GLU A 170 -39.94 1.04 8.03
N ILE A 171 -39.65 0.04 8.87
CA ILE A 171 -38.82 0.20 10.07
C ILE A 171 -37.33 0.16 9.70
N TYR A 172 -36.91 -0.85 8.94
CA TYR A 172 -35.49 -1.12 8.67
C TYR A 172 -35.08 -0.64 7.28
N LYS A 173 -35.17 0.69 7.09
CA LYS A 173 -34.65 1.35 5.89
C LYS A 173 -33.15 1.10 5.76
N TRP A 174 -32.68 0.95 4.52
CA TRP A 174 -31.29 0.58 4.25
C TRP A 174 -30.29 1.56 4.88
N GLN A 175 -30.62 2.86 4.94
CA GLN A 175 -29.76 3.88 5.54
C GLN A 175 -29.48 3.60 7.02
N ILE A 176 -30.49 3.12 7.77
CA ILE A 176 -30.36 2.79 9.20
C ILE A 176 -29.43 1.59 9.39
N VAL A 177 -29.60 0.56 8.55
CA VAL A 177 -28.77 -0.65 8.57
C VAL A 177 -27.31 -0.31 8.22
N ASP A 178 -27.11 0.49 7.18
CA ASP A 178 -25.78 0.93 6.76
C ASP A 178 -25.08 1.77 7.85
N ASP A 179 -25.79 2.72 8.46
CA ASP A 179 -25.25 3.55 9.53
C ASP A 179 -24.93 2.76 10.80
N TYR A 180 -25.68 1.69 11.07
CA TYR A 180 -25.36 0.77 12.16
C TYR A 180 -23.99 0.09 11.94
N TYR A 181 -23.75 -0.45 10.74
CA TYR A 181 -22.46 -1.06 10.42
C TYR A 181 -21.32 -0.06 10.29
N ALA A 182 -21.59 1.14 9.78
CA ALA A 182 -20.62 2.22 9.74
C ALA A 182 -20.17 2.64 11.14
N ARG A 183 -21.06 2.66 12.14
CA ARG A 183 -20.68 2.92 13.54
C ARG A 183 -19.83 1.80 14.17
N LEU A 184 -20.02 0.56 13.73
CA LEU A 184 -19.27 -0.60 14.23
C LEU A 184 -17.89 -0.71 13.60
N THR A 185 -17.77 -0.45 12.30
CA THR A 185 -16.58 -0.75 11.51
C THR A 185 -15.86 0.49 10.98
N GLY A 186 -16.55 1.64 10.96
CA GLY A 186 -16.09 2.84 10.28
C GLY A 186 -16.31 2.84 8.76
N LEU A 187 -16.98 1.83 8.20
CA LEU A 187 -17.13 1.65 6.76
C LEU A 187 -18.60 1.61 6.36
N ASN A 188 -18.99 2.46 5.41
CA ASN A 188 -20.29 2.40 4.76
C ASN A 188 -20.24 1.41 3.58
N SER A 189 -21.42 0.94 3.17
CA SER A 189 -21.56 -0.08 2.12
C SER A 189 -21.47 0.46 0.70
N PHE A 190 -21.77 1.76 0.52
CA PHE A 190 -21.83 2.39 -0.80
C PHE A 190 -20.85 3.54 -0.99
N HIS A 191 -20.03 3.87 0.01
CA HIS A 191 -19.03 4.92 -0.09
C HIS A 191 -17.96 4.76 1.00
N ASP A 192 -16.82 5.42 0.83
CA ASP A 192 -15.79 5.52 1.86
C ASP A 192 -15.41 6.99 2.11
N VAL A 193 -15.65 7.49 3.32
CA VAL A 193 -15.23 8.83 3.75
C VAL A 193 -13.81 8.77 4.27
N GLN A 194 -12.80 9.15 3.48
CA GLN A 194 -11.40 8.90 3.86
C GLN A 194 -10.48 10.09 3.63
N VAL A 195 -9.33 10.09 4.30
CA VAL A 195 -8.22 11.00 4.01
C VAL A 195 -7.11 10.18 3.34
N PRO A 196 -7.06 10.14 1.99
CA PRO A 196 -6.13 9.30 1.26
C PRO A 196 -4.69 9.79 1.42
N MET A 197 -3.79 8.86 1.73
CA MET A 197 -2.36 9.13 1.91
C MET A 197 -1.69 9.69 0.66
N ARG A 198 -2.18 9.34 -0.54
CA ARG A 198 -1.58 9.78 -1.81
C ARG A 198 -1.60 11.31 -1.96
N TYR A 199 -2.69 11.97 -1.58
CA TYR A 199 -2.79 13.43 -1.67
C TYR A 199 -1.92 14.14 -0.63
N LEU A 200 -1.69 13.51 0.52
CA LEU A 200 -0.70 13.99 1.49
C LEU A 200 0.73 13.96 0.91
N ILE A 201 1.04 12.91 0.14
CA ILE A 201 2.37 12.71 -0.45
C ILE A 201 2.69 13.78 -1.50
N TYR A 202 1.75 14.07 -2.41
CA TYR A 202 2.00 14.99 -3.50
C TYR A 202 1.70 16.45 -3.16
N ASN A 203 0.60 16.73 -2.43
CA ASN A 203 0.10 18.09 -2.28
C ASN A 203 0.44 18.72 -0.92
N LYS A 204 1.11 17.97 -0.03
CA LYS A 204 1.43 18.40 1.34
C LYS A 204 0.22 19.04 2.04
N ARG A 205 -0.97 18.50 1.80
CA ARG A 205 -2.23 18.93 2.44
C ARG A 205 -3.12 17.71 2.61
N SER A 206 -3.65 17.52 3.82
CA SER A 206 -4.74 16.57 4.05
C SER A 206 -5.99 17.10 3.33
N ARG A 207 -6.69 16.25 2.58
CA ARG A 207 -8.01 16.57 2.04
C ARG A 207 -8.95 15.40 2.27
N LEU A 208 -10.20 15.71 2.57
CA LEU A 208 -11.26 14.72 2.72
C LEU A 208 -11.75 14.22 1.36
N PHE A 209 -11.98 12.91 1.27
CA PHE A 209 -12.54 12.24 0.11
C PHE A 209 -13.83 11.52 0.47
N VAL A 210 -14.85 11.65 -0.38
CA VAL A 210 -16.01 10.75 -0.42
C VAL A 210 -15.83 9.88 -1.66
N ASP A 211 -15.31 8.69 -1.46
CA ASP A 211 -14.90 7.77 -2.52
C ASP A 211 -15.90 6.61 -2.67
N THR A 212 -15.67 5.79 -3.69
CA THR A 212 -16.29 4.47 -3.87
C THR A 212 -16.09 3.57 -2.63
N PRO A 213 -17.00 2.60 -2.39
CA PRO A 213 -16.92 1.75 -1.20
C PRO A 213 -15.71 0.84 -1.20
N ARG A 214 -15.23 0.46 0.00
CA ARG A 214 -14.24 -0.60 0.15
C ARG A 214 -14.85 -1.96 -0.16
N LEU A 215 -14.35 -2.60 -1.20
CA LEU A 215 -14.81 -3.90 -1.68
C LEU A 215 -14.26 -5.04 -0.82
N SER A 216 -15.03 -6.13 -0.73
CA SER A 216 -14.57 -7.37 -0.10
C SER A 216 -13.65 -8.16 -1.03
N ALA A 217 -12.90 -9.11 -0.47
CA ALA A 217 -11.84 -9.81 -1.17
C ALA A 217 -12.32 -10.45 -2.49
N LYS A 218 -11.55 -10.21 -3.56
CA LYS A 218 -11.70 -10.81 -4.89
C LYS A 218 -13.05 -10.57 -5.60
N VAL A 219 -13.88 -9.67 -5.10
CA VAL A 219 -15.17 -9.34 -5.72
C VAL A 219 -15.01 -8.70 -7.10
N ASP A 220 -13.88 -8.04 -7.38
CA ASP A 220 -13.58 -7.49 -8.71
C ASP A 220 -13.49 -8.57 -9.81
N ARG A 221 -13.26 -9.84 -9.42
CA ARG A 221 -13.23 -10.97 -10.36
C ARG A 221 -14.59 -11.33 -10.95
N LEU A 222 -15.68 -10.72 -10.46
CA LEU A 222 -17.03 -10.91 -10.96
C LEU A 222 -17.32 -10.08 -12.22
N LEU A 223 -16.42 -9.14 -12.54
CA LEU A 223 -16.51 -8.28 -13.72
C LEU A 223 -15.66 -8.83 -14.85
N ASP A 224 -16.17 -8.66 -16.07
CA ASP A 224 -15.30 -8.57 -17.24
C ASP A 224 -14.89 -7.11 -17.42
N PHE A 225 -13.60 -6.83 -17.37
CA PHE A 225 -13.09 -5.47 -17.54
C PHE A 225 -13.12 -5.01 -19.00
N ASP A 226 -13.02 -5.94 -19.96
CA ASP A 226 -12.95 -5.56 -21.37
C ASP A 226 -14.32 -5.03 -21.82
N GLU A 227 -15.41 -5.65 -21.38
CA GLU A 227 -16.78 -5.19 -21.59
C GLU A 227 -17.02 -3.78 -21.00
N ILE A 228 -16.38 -3.47 -19.86
CA ILE A 228 -16.51 -2.16 -19.20
C ILE A 228 -15.75 -1.07 -19.95
N TYR A 229 -14.60 -1.39 -20.55
CA TYR A 229 -13.76 -0.43 -21.26
C TYR A 229 -14.18 -0.24 -22.72
N VAL A 230 -14.73 -1.25 -23.39
CA VAL A 230 -15.29 -1.13 -24.75
C VAL A 230 -16.50 -0.20 -24.79
N THR A 231 -17.37 -0.24 -23.76
CA THR A 231 -18.50 0.70 -23.62
C THR A 231 -18.11 2.13 -23.22
N ASN A 232 -16.81 2.44 -23.12
CA ASN A 232 -16.29 3.81 -22.95
C ASN A 232 -15.70 4.39 -24.24
N SER A 233 -15.46 3.58 -25.27
CA SER A 233 -14.87 4.03 -26.54
C SER A 233 -15.90 4.23 -27.66
N GLU A 234 -17.09 3.65 -27.57
CA GLU A 234 -18.17 3.85 -28.54
C GLU A 234 -19.52 3.97 -27.82
N GLU A 235 -20.33 4.96 -28.27
CA GLU A 235 -21.75 5.19 -27.94
C GLU A 235 -22.10 5.94 -26.63
N ASP A 236 -21.95 7.27 -26.68
CA ASP A 236 -23.10 8.13 -26.40
C ASP A 236 -24.06 7.98 -27.61
N ASP A 237 -25.35 7.84 -27.33
CA ASP A 237 -26.47 7.68 -28.28
C ASP A 237 -26.77 6.23 -28.74
N HIS A 238 -27.92 5.69 -28.27
CA HIS A 238 -28.65 4.48 -28.69
C HIS A 238 -28.55 3.20 -27.81
N GLU A 239 -29.33 3.15 -26.72
CA GLU A 239 -29.85 1.87 -26.21
C GLU A 239 -31.14 1.49 -26.97
N GLU A 240 -31.06 0.61 -27.98
CA GLU A 240 -32.17 -0.27 -28.36
C GLU A 240 -31.64 -1.62 -28.92
N GLY A 241 -31.84 -2.70 -28.14
CA GLY A 241 -32.22 -4.00 -28.66
C GLY A 241 -31.13 -5.05 -28.94
N SER A 242 -31.07 -6.08 -28.11
CA SER A 242 -31.25 -7.46 -28.59
C SER A 242 -31.95 -8.30 -27.52
N GLN A 243 -33.07 -8.92 -27.95
CA GLN A 243 -33.95 -9.73 -27.12
C GLN A 243 -33.47 -11.19 -27.11
N GLU A 244 -33.30 -11.79 -25.93
CA GLU A 244 -33.66 -13.20 -25.71
C GLU A 244 -34.46 -13.37 -24.41
N ARG A 245 -35.43 -14.27 -24.47
CA ARG A 245 -36.67 -14.34 -23.67
C ARG A 245 -36.48 -14.83 -22.23
N GLY A 246 -37.16 -14.17 -21.27
CA GLY A 246 -37.56 -14.80 -20.00
C GLY A 246 -37.86 -13.87 -18.81
N SER A 247 -39.13 -13.46 -18.69
CA SER A 247 -39.87 -12.90 -17.52
C SER A 247 -39.52 -11.53 -16.90
N GLU A 248 -40.42 -10.58 -17.21
CA GLU A 248 -41.02 -9.47 -16.43
C GLU A 248 -40.14 -8.35 -15.82
N GLU A 249 -39.92 -7.30 -16.63
CA GLU A 249 -39.58 -5.94 -16.19
C GLU A 249 -40.82 -5.03 -16.11
N TRP A 250 -40.82 -4.09 -15.15
CA TRP A 250 -41.80 -2.99 -15.08
C TRP A 250 -41.34 -1.78 -15.92
N PRO A 251 -42.25 -1.04 -16.60
CA PRO A 251 -41.92 -0.17 -17.75
C PRO A 251 -41.50 1.28 -17.44
N ARG A 252 -40.76 1.90 -18.38
CA ARG A 252 -40.29 3.31 -18.47
C ARG A 252 -41.36 4.24 -19.07
N SER A 253 -41.44 5.51 -18.65
CA SER A 253 -42.30 6.56 -19.24
C SER A 253 -41.48 7.70 -19.88
N LYS A 254 -42.00 8.24 -21.00
CA LYS A 254 -41.43 9.19 -21.98
C LYS A 254 -41.11 10.62 -21.50
N GLU A 255 -40.45 10.79 -20.36
CA GLU A 255 -40.00 12.13 -19.90
C GLU A 255 -38.48 12.32 -19.97
N ASP A 256 -37.77 11.37 -20.60
CA ASP A 256 -36.30 11.33 -20.70
C ASP A 256 -35.71 12.28 -21.77
N ASP A 257 -36.52 12.89 -22.66
CA ASP A 257 -36.02 13.63 -23.84
C ASP A 257 -35.84 15.16 -23.66
N GLU A 258 -36.33 15.76 -22.56
CA GLU A 258 -36.30 17.24 -22.40
C GLU A 258 -35.10 17.79 -21.60
N PHE A 259 -34.31 16.94 -20.92
CA PHE A 259 -33.18 17.40 -20.09
C PHE A 259 -31.84 17.46 -20.84
N GLU A 260 -31.73 16.76 -21.97
CA GLU A 260 -30.54 16.68 -22.82
C GLU A 260 -30.27 17.99 -23.61
N VAL A 261 -31.29 18.83 -23.76
CA VAL A 261 -31.19 20.13 -24.44
C VAL A 261 -30.56 21.22 -23.56
N LEU A 262 -30.52 21.03 -22.23
CA LEU A 262 -29.94 22.01 -21.30
C LEU A 262 -28.42 21.87 -21.11
N GLU A 263 -27.86 20.66 -21.24
CA GLU A 263 -26.40 20.42 -21.20
C GLU A 263 -25.68 20.94 -22.45
N LYS A 264 -26.34 20.92 -23.61
CA LYS A 264 -25.78 21.43 -24.88
C LYS A 264 -25.58 22.96 -24.91
N LYS A 265 -26.07 23.72 -23.91
CA LYS A 265 -25.84 25.18 -23.79
C LYS A 265 -24.68 25.59 -22.88
N ILE A 266 -24.10 24.68 -22.09
CA ILE A 266 -23.01 25.02 -21.15
C ILE A 266 -21.61 24.77 -21.76
N VAL A 267 -21.51 24.00 -22.85
CA VAL A 267 -20.22 23.64 -23.48
C VAL A 267 -19.65 24.74 -24.39
N LYS A 268 -20.41 25.80 -24.72
CA LYS A 268 -19.92 26.92 -25.57
C LYS A 268 -19.26 28.08 -24.82
N LYS A 269 -18.76 27.87 -23.59
CA LYS A 269 -18.08 28.92 -22.79
C LYS A 269 -16.63 28.61 -22.39
N ASN A 270 -16.00 27.56 -22.95
CA ASN A 270 -14.63 27.18 -22.59
C ASN A 270 -13.54 27.48 -23.63
N ILE A 271 -13.79 28.37 -24.59
CA ILE A 271 -12.75 28.82 -25.56
C ILE A 271 -12.00 30.08 -25.09
N ASN A 272 -12.42 30.72 -23.99
CA ASN A 272 -11.72 31.92 -23.47
C ASN A 272 -10.76 31.66 -22.30
N ASN A 273 -10.62 30.43 -21.81
CA ASN A 273 -9.74 30.11 -20.67
C ASN A 273 -8.31 29.70 -21.08
N CYS A 274 -8.08 29.27 -22.33
CA CYS A 274 -6.74 28.92 -22.80
C CYS A 274 -5.85 30.16 -23.07
N THR A 275 -6.45 31.30 -23.43
CA THR A 275 -5.71 32.55 -23.69
C THR A 275 -5.19 33.20 -22.40
N ILE A 276 -5.94 33.09 -21.30
CA ILE A 276 -5.58 33.67 -19.99
C ILE A 276 -4.43 32.91 -19.32
N HIS A 277 -4.31 31.60 -19.57
CA HIS A 277 -3.25 30.77 -19.00
C HIS A 277 -1.89 31.01 -19.67
N GLY A 278 -1.85 31.18 -20.99
CA GLY A 278 -0.62 31.51 -21.73
C GLY A 278 -0.03 32.88 -21.37
N GLU A 279 -0.86 33.89 -21.14
CA GLU A 279 -0.43 35.22 -20.69
C GLU A 279 0.19 35.18 -19.28
N ARG A 280 -0.34 34.33 -18.38
CA ARG A 280 0.17 34.14 -17.02
C ARG A 280 1.56 33.50 -16.98
N ILE A 281 1.84 32.53 -17.85
CA ILE A 281 3.15 31.88 -17.95
C ILE A 281 4.19 32.86 -18.52
N SER A 282 3.79 33.68 -19.50
CA SER A 282 4.65 34.72 -20.08
C SER A 282 5.10 35.77 -19.04
N GLU A 283 4.19 36.23 -18.17
CA GLU A 283 4.49 37.14 -17.05
C GLU A 283 5.43 36.51 -16.01
N LYS A 284 5.23 35.23 -15.66
CA LYS A 284 6.12 34.50 -14.74
C LYS A 284 7.55 34.37 -15.30
N ILE A 285 7.69 34.12 -16.60
CA ILE A 285 9.01 34.06 -17.27
C ILE A 285 9.71 35.42 -17.25
N LYS A 286 9.01 36.52 -17.54
CA LYS A 286 9.59 37.87 -17.44
C LYS A 286 10.09 38.17 -16.03
N THR A 287 9.31 37.81 -15.02
CA THR A 287 9.64 38.05 -13.61
C THR A 287 10.87 37.23 -13.17
N MET A 288 10.94 35.95 -13.55
CA MET A 288 12.10 35.12 -13.22
C MET A 288 13.37 35.53 -13.97
N LYS A 289 13.28 35.94 -15.24
CA LYS A 289 14.42 36.50 -15.97
C LYS A 289 14.98 37.75 -15.29
N LYS A 290 14.11 38.59 -14.73
CA LYS A 290 14.54 39.76 -13.94
C LYS A 290 15.29 39.34 -12.67
N HIS A 291 14.83 38.31 -11.96
CA HIS A 291 15.54 37.75 -10.80
C HIS A 291 16.90 37.14 -11.15
N VAL A 292 17.02 36.47 -12.31
CA VAL A 292 18.32 35.96 -12.81
C VAL A 292 19.30 37.12 -13.05
N ILE A 293 18.83 38.23 -13.62
CA ILE A 293 19.63 39.45 -13.84
C ILE A 293 20.02 40.11 -12.50
N GLU A 294 19.11 40.18 -11.53
CA GLU A 294 19.39 40.72 -10.18
C GLU A 294 20.45 39.89 -9.44
N ILE A 295 20.42 38.56 -9.58
CA ILE A 295 21.44 37.65 -9.04
C ILE A 295 22.80 37.84 -9.74
N GLN A 296 22.81 38.05 -11.06
CA GLN A 296 24.02 38.39 -11.83
C GLN A 296 24.67 39.71 -11.38
N LEU A 297 23.88 40.66 -10.90
CA LEU A 297 24.41 41.94 -10.38
C LEU A 297 25.05 41.80 -8.98
N GLU A 298 24.71 40.75 -8.22
CA GLU A 298 25.33 40.46 -6.92
C GLU A 298 26.69 39.74 -7.02
N GLU A 299 27.04 39.20 -8.20
CA GLU A 299 28.23 38.38 -8.46
C GLU A 299 29.57 39.14 -8.32
N GLY A 300 29.53 40.46 -8.13
CA GLY A 300 30.72 41.31 -8.02
C GLY A 300 31.21 41.64 -6.60
N THR A 301 30.56 41.19 -5.52
CA THR A 301 30.84 41.72 -4.16
C THR A 301 31.07 40.69 -3.03
N LYS A 302 31.02 39.37 -3.30
CA LYS A 302 31.06 38.34 -2.24
C LYS A 302 32.26 37.39 -2.39
N GLY A 303 32.75 36.85 -1.26
CA GLY A 303 33.88 35.92 -1.22
C GLY A 303 33.58 34.54 -1.81
N ALA A 304 34.63 33.78 -2.15
CA ALA A 304 34.59 32.56 -2.99
C ALA A 304 33.55 31.48 -2.58
N VAL A 305 33.29 31.28 -1.28
CA VAL A 305 32.30 30.29 -0.79
C VAL A 305 30.85 30.77 -0.96
N MET A 306 30.61 32.08 -0.88
CA MET A 306 29.29 32.64 -1.20
C MET A 306 29.06 32.71 -2.71
N GLN A 307 30.12 32.91 -3.50
CA GLN A 307 30.02 32.94 -4.96
C GLN A 307 29.47 31.62 -5.53
N ALA A 308 30.00 30.47 -5.08
CA ALA A 308 29.52 29.16 -5.53
C ALA A 308 28.03 28.90 -5.21
N LYS A 309 27.51 29.44 -4.10
CA LYS A 309 26.08 29.35 -3.74
C LYS A 309 25.20 30.25 -4.62
N VAL A 310 25.70 31.45 -4.95
CA VAL A 310 25.03 32.40 -5.86
C VAL A 310 24.99 31.83 -7.27
N ASP A 311 26.10 31.25 -7.76
CA ASP A 311 26.22 30.62 -9.08
C ASP A 311 25.32 29.38 -9.23
N ASN A 312 25.19 28.56 -8.18
CA ASN A 312 24.29 27.41 -8.19
C ASN A 312 22.81 27.82 -8.20
N LYS A 313 22.46 28.87 -7.45
CA LYS A 313 21.10 29.43 -7.46
C LYS A 313 20.75 30.03 -8.81
N ARG A 314 21.69 30.73 -9.47
CA ARG A 314 21.52 31.26 -10.83
C ARG A 314 21.26 30.13 -11.84
N ARG A 315 22.14 29.12 -11.88
CA ARG A 315 22.02 27.97 -12.82
C ARG A 315 20.75 27.14 -12.62
N TYR A 316 20.22 27.09 -11.39
CA TYR A 316 18.94 26.45 -11.12
C TYR A 316 17.78 27.26 -11.73
N LEU A 317 17.74 28.58 -11.51
CA LEU A 317 16.70 29.45 -12.04
C LEU A 317 16.73 29.56 -13.58
N GLU A 318 17.92 29.59 -14.19
CA GLU A 318 18.09 29.57 -15.65
C GLU A 318 17.51 28.29 -16.29
N ARG A 319 17.60 27.15 -15.60
CA ARG A 319 17.02 25.88 -16.07
C ARG A 319 15.49 25.88 -16.01
N ILE A 320 14.90 26.44 -14.95
CA ILE A 320 13.44 26.57 -14.85
C ILE A 320 12.91 27.49 -15.96
N VAL A 321 13.57 28.62 -16.20
CA VAL A 321 13.20 29.55 -17.28
C VAL A 321 13.23 28.84 -18.65
N LYS A 322 14.28 28.08 -18.95
CA LYS A 322 14.38 27.32 -20.21
C LYS A 322 13.29 26.26 -20.36
N SER A 323 12.93 25.56 -19.28
CA SER A 323 11.84 24.58 -19.29
C SER A 323 10.51 25.24 -19.62
N TRP A 324 10.18 26.35 -18.97
CA TRP A 324 8.92 27.05 -19.21
C TRP A 324 8.84 27.72 -20.58
N GLU A 325 9.98 28.14 -21.14
CA GLU A 325 10.07 28.60 -22.53
C GLU A 325 9.80 27.47 -23.53
N HIS A 326 10.28 26.27 -23.25
CA HIS A 326 10.05 25.08 -24.07
C HIS A 326 8.56 24.67 -24.05
N ASP A 327 7.91 24.72 -22.89
CA ASP A 327 6.48 24.39 -22.74
C ASP A 327 5.55 25.39 -23.45
N LEU A 328 5.96 26.66 -23.55
CA LEU A 328 5.25 27.69 -24.33
C LEU A 328 5.31 27.44 -25.83
N ILE A 329 6.44 26.91 -26.33
CA ILE A 329 6.64 26.61 -27.75
C ILE A 329 5.86 25.34 -28.14
N TYR A 330 5.88 24.32 -27.29
CA TYR A 330 5.16 23.07 -27.56
C TYR A 330 3.62 23.24 -27.60
N LYS A 331 3.08 24.20 -26.82
CA LYS A 331 1.65 24.52 -26.81
C LYS A 331 1.20 25.48 -27.92
N SER A 332 2.11 26.18 -28.61
CA SER A 332 1.77 27.00 -29.78
C SER A 332 1.64 26.18 -31.06
N ASP A 333 2.39 25.09 -31.18
CA ASP A 333 2.46 24.27 -32.42
C ASP A 333 1.29 23.26 -32.54
N SER A 334 0.52 23.04 -31.47
CA SER A 334 -0.64 22.13 -31.45
C SER A 334 -1.96 22.79 -31.90
N VAL A 335 -1.94 24.05 -32.31
CA VAL A 335 -3.15 24.82 -32.69
C VAL A 335 -3.29 25.03 -34.21
N GLU A 336 -2.29 24.69 -35.04
CA GLU A 336 -2.37 24.87 -36.49
C GLU A 336 -2.09 23.58 -37.28
N LYS A 337 -3.16 22.80 -37.57
CA LYS A 337 -3.48 22.27 -38.93
C LYS A 337 -4.71 21.32 -38.94
N PRO A 338 -5.72 21.57 -39.80
CA PRO A 338 -6.77 20.61 -40.14
C PRO A 338 -6.33 19.70 -41.31
N THR A 339 -6.65 18.40 -41.25
CA THR A 339 -6.30 17.40 -42.27
C THR A 339 -7.37 17.29 -43.36
N GLU A 340 -6.97 17.51 -44.62
CA GLU A 340 -7.70 17.08 -45.83
C GLU A 340 -6.97 15.88 -46.48
N THR A 341 -7.76 14.98 -47.04
CA THR A 341 -7.43 13.71 -47.72
C THR A 341 -6.69 13.87 -49.05
N ASN A 342 -5.65 13.06 -49.34
CA ASN A 342 -5.60 12.18 -50.54
C ASN A 342 -4.32 11.31 -50.71
N SER A 343 -4.59 10.08 -51.14
CA SER A 343 -3.82 9.09 -51.93
C SER A 343 -2.34 9.28 -52.29
N GLY A 344 -1.53 8.28 -51.89
CA GLY A 344 -0.68 7.47 -52.78
C GLY A 344 0.65 8.05 -53.32
N LYS A 345 1.78 7.58 -52.76
CA LYS A 345 2.95 7.01 -53.49
C LYS A 345 4.07 6.56 -52.52
N ASN A 346 4.74 5.48 -52.92
CA ASN A 346 5.71 4.64 -52.22
C ASN A 346 7.08 5.26 -51.91
N HIS A 347 7.75 4.58 -50.95
CA HIS A 347 9.18 4.53 -50.62
C HIS A 347 9.77 5.77 -49.92
N GLU A 348 10.48 5.67 -48.77
CA GLU A 348 11.53 4.71 -48.42
C GLU A 348 11.68 4.53 -46.89
N ARG A 349 12.31 3.41 -46.54
CA ARG A 349 12.55 2.79 -45.24
C ARG A 349 13.54 3.57 -44.35
N MET A 350 13.26 3.72 -43.07
CA MET A 350 14.29 3.75 -42.02
C MET A 350 13.72 3.24 -40.68
N GLU A 351 14.45 2.28 -40.12
CA GLU A 351 14.15 1.45 -38.95
C GLU A 351 14.39 2.17 -37.61
N ASP A 352 13.78 1.61 -36.55
CA ASP A 352 14.11 1.71 -35.12
C ASP A 352 13.81 3.06 -34.41
N THR A 353 13.00 3.16 -33.35
CA THR A 353 12.98 2.38 -32.10
C THR A 353 11.73 2.69 -31.26
N ASN A 354 11.18 1.68 -30.58
CA ASN A 354 10.19 1.81 -29.49
C ASN A 354 10.82 2.42 -28.22
N ASN A 355 10.12 3.37 -27.57
CA ASN A 355 9.84 3.38 -26.13
C ASN A 355 9.13 4.69 -25.73
N ASP A 356 7.80 4.66 -25.71
CA ASP A 356 6.96 5.68 -25.09
C ASP A 356 6.81 5.40 -23.58
N LEU A 357 7.37 6.30 -22.77
CA LEU A 357 7.10 6.40 -21.33
C LEU A 357 6.13 7.57 -21.11
N TYR A 358 4.90 7.24 -20.73
CA TYR A 358 3.89 8.16 -20.23
C TYR A 358 4.31 8.77 -18.87
N PHE A 359 4.43 10.09 -18.80
CA PHE A 359 4.38 10.89 -17.57
C PHE A 359 3.37 12.01 -17.77
N ASP A 360 2.24 11.95 -17.06
CA ASP A 360 1.34 13.09 -16.89
C ASP A 360 1.57 13.69 -15.49
N ASP A 361 2.15 14.88 -15.47
CA ASP A 361 2.26 15.80 -14.34
C ASP A 361 1.18 16.89 -14.48
N ASP A 362 0.54 17.27 -13.37
CA ASP A 362 -0.19 18.55 -13.26
C ASP A 362 -0.04 19.16 -11.84
N ASP A 363 0.84 20.19 -11.81
CA ASP A 363 0.73 21.53 -11.21
C ASP A 363 0.62 21.85 -9.69
N ASN A 364 1.71 22.48 -9.21
CA ASN A 364 1.86 23.89 -8.74
C ASN A 364 0.76 24.61 -7.93
N GLU A 365 1.12 25.18 -6.77
CA GLU A 365 1.41 26.64 -6.63
C GLU A 365 1.88 27.07 -5.21
N SER A 366 2.82 28.03 -5.22
CA SER A 366 3.32 28.96 -4.18
C SER A 366 2.27 30.05 -3.84
N GLU A 367 2.31 30.89 -2.79
CA GLU A 367 3.32 31.80 -2.19
C GLU A 367 2.86 32.16 -0.74
N GLY A 368 3.58 32.84 0.15
CA GLY A 368 4.70 33.76 -0.03
C GLY A 368 5.39 34.22 1.26
N ILE A 369 6.32 35.15 1.05
CA ILE A 369 7.36 35.63 1.97
C ILE A 369 6.90 36.92 2.67
N GLY A 370 7.21 37.02 3.96
CA GLY A 370 7.27 38.28 4.70
C GLY A 370 8.17 38.12 5.92
N ALA A 371 9.36 38.70 5.89
CA ALA A 371 10.25 38.82 7.04
C ALA A 371 10.32 40.29 7.46
N ASP A 372 10.09 40.58 8.74
CA ASP A 372 10.93 41.48 9.53
C ASP A 372 10.56 41.46 11.05
N ARG A 373 11.54 40.95 11.83
CA ARG A 373 12.16 41.56 13.02
C ARG A 373 11.31 42.00 14.23
N ALA A 374 11.46 41.28 15.36
CA ALA A 374 11.60 41.87 16.71
C ALA A 374 12.24 40.86 17.70
N GLU A 375 13.18 41.37 18.48
CA GLU A 375 13.99 40.69 19.51
C GLU A 375 13.29 40.57 20.87
N TYR A 376 13.70 39.57 21.65
CA TYR A 376 13.90 39.52 23.11
C TYR A 376 13.01 40.35 24.08
N ASN A 377 12.28 39.63 24.95
CA ASN A 377 12.34 39.71 26.44
C ASN A 377 11.29 38.73 27.03
N SER A 378 11.65 37.69 27.79
CA SER A 378 12.17 37.65 29.18
C SER A 378 11.09 37.87 30.27
N GLY A 379 11.10 36.95 31.25
CA GLY A 379 10.32 36.97 32.49
C GLY A 379 9.16 35.96 32.49
N GLY A 380 9.05 34.96 33.36
CA GLY A 380 9.67 34.75 34.67
C GLY A 380 8.58 34.44 35.70
N LYS A 381 8.89 33.52 36.62
CA LYS A 381 8.18 33.12 37.87
C LYS A 381 7.13 32.01 37.72
N ILE A 382 7.37 30.80 38.26
CA ILE A 382 7.50 30.38 39.68
C ILE A 382 6.13 30.37 40.38
N ASP A 383 5.65 29.17 40.71
CA ASP A 383 5.19 28.69 42.03
C ASP A 383 4.63 27.26 41.81
N GLU A 384 5.26 26.18 42.29
CA GLU A 384 5.29 25.64 43.67
C GLU A 384 3.99 24.94 44.14
N ASN A 385 4.20 23.70 44.61
CA ASN A 385 3.50 22.96 45.68
C ASN A 385 2.17 22.23 45.39
N ASP A 386 2.22 20.89 45.47
CA ASP A 386 1.70 20.06 46.58
C ASP A 386 1.57 18.61 46.06
N GLU A 387 2.43 17.68 46.47
CA GLU A 387 2.38 16.88 47.71
C GLU A 387 1.07 16.15 48.00
N GLY A 388 1.21 14.81 48.09
CA GLY A 388 0.50 13.95 49.04
C GLY A 388 -0.95 13.58 48.68
N ASN A 389 -1.25 12.30 48.52
CA ASN A 389 -1.26 11.39 49.67
C ASN A 389 -1.69 9.97 49.27
N ASP A 390 -0.98 9.05 49.90
CA ASP A 390 -1.24 7.65 50.22
C ASP A 390 -2.69 7.18 50.36
N ASN A 391 -2.83 5.87 50.10
CA ASN A 391 -3.40 4.80 50.94
C ASN A 391 -4.42 3.94 50.17
N SER A 392 -4.07 2.70 49.81
CA SER A 392 -3.90 1.49 50.63
C SER A 392 -5.18 0.67 50.77
N ASN A 393 -5.05 -0.63 50.48
CA ASN A 393 -5.68 -1.82 51.08
C ASN A 393 -5.79 -2.93 50.02
N ASN A 394 -4.93 -3.95 50.03
CA ASN A 394 -4.90 -5.15 50.89
C ASN A 394 -6.04 -6.14 50.67
N ALA A 395 -5.67 -7.34 50.20
CA ALA A 395 -6.04 -8.70 50.65
C ALA A 395 -6.05 -9.65 49.43
N ALA A 396 -5.07 -10.52 49.20
CA ALA A 396 -4.64 -11.71 49.95
C ALA A 396 -5.47 -12.99 49.66
N SER A 397 -4.89 -13.89 48.85
CA SER A 397 -4.90 -15.38 48.91
C SER A 397 -4.55 -15.90 47.51
N GLY A 398 -3.58 -16.76 47.22
CA GLY A 398 -2.83 -17.71 48.04
C GLY A 398 -2.98 -19.11 47.44
N SER A 399 -1.86 -19.75 47.07
CA SER A 399 -1.67 -21.15 46.60
C SER A 399 -2.16 -21.50 45.19
N GLY A 400 -1.50 -22.32 44.38
CA GLY A 400 -0.33 -23.17 44.61
C GLY A 400 0.15 -23.78 43.29
N SER A 401 1.44 -24.08 43.26
CA SER A 401 2.24 -24.77 42.24
C SER A 401 1.69 -26.16 41.86
N GLY A 402 1.82 -26.52 40.58
CA GLY A 402 1.63 -27.88 40.09
C GLY A 402 2.25 -28.03 38.70
N ASP A 403 3.49 -28.51 38.69
CA ASP A 403 4.23 -28.96 37.50
C ASP A 403 3.52 -30.19 36.90
N TYR A 404 3.25 -30.20 35.58
CA TYR A 404 3.07 -31.43 34.82
C TYR A 404 3.58 -31.24 33.39
N GLU A 405 4.45 -32.17 33.02
CA GLU A 405 5.16 -32.39 31.77
C GLU A 405 4.56 -33.67 31.13
N TRP A 406 4.84 -33.93 29.83
CA TRP A 406 4.48 -35.12 29.01
C TRP A 406 3.03 -35.07 28.43
N ASP A 407 2.70 -35.37 27.17
CA ASP A 407 3.38 -36.11 26.08
C ASP A 407 2.75 -35.81 24.70
N ASP A 408 3.59 -35.94 23.67
CA ASP A 408 3.22 -36.20 22.28
C ASP A 408 2.58 -37.60 22.13
N GLU A 409 1.54 -37.76 21.31
CA GLU A 409 1.34 -38.97 20.48
C GLU A 409 0.28 -38.75 19.38
N ASP A 410 0.77 -38.85 18.14
CA ASP A 410 0.19 -39.27 16.87
C ASP A 410 -1.29 -39.70 16.78
N ASP A 411 -1.96 -39.28 15.69
CA ASP A 411 -2.58 -40.29 14.83
C ASP A 411 -2.56 -39.90 13.34
N ASN A 412 -2.12 -40.86 12.54
CA ASN A 412 -1.93 -40.81 11.10
C ASN A 412 -3.25 -41.12 10.37
N GLY A 413 -3.47 -40.45 9.24
CA GLY A 413 -4.51 -40.81 8.27
C GLY A 413 -4.07 -40.46 6.87
N SER A 414 -3.24 -41.33 6.29
CA SER A 414 -2.70 -41.30 4.93
C SER A 414 -3.79 -41.36 3.85
N GLY A 415 -3.60 -40.59 2.78
CA GLY A 415 -4.35 -40.66 1.54
C GLY A 415 -3.50 -40.12 0.41
N ASP A 416 -2.90 -41.05 -0.33
CA ASP A 416 -1.97 -40.86 -1.44
C ASP A 416 -2.57 -40.07 -2.61
N TYR A 417 -1.83 -39.09 -3.12
CA TYR A 417 -1.86 -38.72 -4.54
C TYR A 417 -0.43 -38.34 -4.98
N GLU A 418 0.20 -39.28 -5.68
CA GLU A 418 1.36 -39.05 -6.54
C GLU A 418 1.02 -37.96 -7.57
N ARG A 419 1.88 -36.96 -7.72
CA ARG A 419 1.88 -36.13 -8.92
C ARG A 419 3.31 -35.79 -9.32
N ASP A 420 3.57 -36.18 -10.56
CA ASP A 420 4.85 -36.23 -11.23
C ASP A 420 5.63 -34.92 -11.25
N ASP A 421 6.94 -35.07 -11.07
CA ASP A 421 7.97 -34.07 -11.30
C ASP A 421 8.16 -33.82 -12.81
N GLU A 422 8.02 -32.57 -13.25
CA GLU A 422 8.69 -32.08 -14.46
C GLU A 422 9.45 -30.80 -14.15
N ASP A 423 10.75 -30.98 -13.94
CA ASP A 423 11.78 -29.96 -14.09
C ASP A 423 11.84 -29.49 -15.55
N SER A 424 11.91 -28.18 -15.78
CA SER A 424 12.57 -27.68 -16.99
C SER A 424 13.07 -26.25 -16.83
N SER A 425 14.38 -26.15 -16.60
CA SER A 425 15.22 -25.02 -16.98
C SER A 425 16.07 -25.44 -18.18
N GLY A 426 16.02 -24.71 -19.29
CA GLY A 426 16.91 -24.97 -20.42
C GLY A 426 16.66 -24.09 -21.65
N ASN A 427 17.42 -22.99 -21.74
CA ASN A 427 17.60 -22.19 -22.94
C ASN A 427 18.57 -22.89 -23.91
N GLY A 428 18.34 -22.82 -25.23
CA GLY A 428 19.28 -23.30 -26.25
C GLY A 428 18.88 -22.93 -27.68
N SER A 429 19.72 -22.11 -28.30
CA SER A 429 19.59 -21.44 -29.60
C SER A 429 20.16 -22.21 -30.81
N GLY A 430 19.56 -21.99 -32.00
CA GLY A 430 20.23 -21.97 -33.32
C GLY A 430 20.15 -23.23 -34.20
N ASP A 431 19.44 -23.17 -35.35
CA ASP A 431 20.02 -22.98 -36.70
C ASP A 431 19.07 -23.34 -37.85
N TYR A 432 19.16 -22.52 -38.91
CA TYR A 432 18.42 -22.54 -40.17
C TYR A 432 18.65 -23.80 -41.02
N LYS A 433 17.59 -24.34 -41.62
CA LYS A 433 17.61 -24.93 -42.97
C LYS A 433 16.32 -24.64 -43.72
N ASP A 434 16.50 -23.97 -44.85
CA ASP A 434 15.55 -23.83 -45.95
C ASP A 434 15.24 -25.20 -46.56
N ASP A 435 13.98 -25.41 -46.96
CA ASP A 435 13.65 -26.16 -48.17
C ASP A 435 12.28 -25.67 -48.67
N ASP A 436 12.32 -25.10 -49.87
CA ASP A 436 11.19 -24.61 -50.65
C ASP A 436 10.22 -25.73 -51.03
N ASN A 437 8.91 -25.48 -50.94
CA ASN A 437 8.03 -25.81 -52.06
C ASN A 437 6.72 -25.01 -52.04
N GLU A 438 6.52 -24.27 -53.13
CA GLU A 438 5.32 -23.53 -53.46
C GLU A 438 4.11 -24.47 -53.60
N ASN A 439 2.97 -24.09 -53.02
CA ASN A 439 1.71 -24.04 -53.76
C ASN A 439 0.76 -23.05 -53.09
N ARG A 440 0.37 -22.07 -53.89
CA ARG A 440 -0.74 -21.15 -53.66
C ARG A 440 -2.03 -21.96 -53.54
N ASP A 441 -2.83 -21.60 -52.54
CA ASP A 441 -4.26 -21.34 -52.70
C ASP A 441 -4.65 -20.38 -51.57
N ASP A 442 -5.01 -19.16 -51.96
CA ASP A 442 -5.71 -18.19 -51.11
C ASP A 442 -7.10 -18.74 -50.81
N ASP A 443 -7.51 -18.81 -49.54
CA ASP A 443 -8.93 -18.68 -49.12
C ASP A 443 -9.02 -18.50 -47.59
N ASP A 444 -9.33 -17.26 -47.19
CA ASP A 444 -10.06 -16.80 -46.00
C ASP A 444 -10.17 -17.75 -44.78
N SER A 445 -9.34 -17.54 -43.75
CA SER A 445 -9.64 -18.05 -42.39
C SER A 445 -9.09 -17.23 -41.22
N ASP A 446 -9.07 -15.89 -41.29
CA ASP A 446 -8.65 -15.05 -40.15
C ASP A 446 -9.83 -14.46 -39.36
N ASN A 447 -10.76 -15.32 -38.90
CA ASN A 447 -11.81 -14.88 -37.97
C ASN A 447 -12.28 -15.95 -36.96
N SER A 448 -11.53 -17.05 -36.82
CA SER A 448 -11.87 -18.17 -35.93
C SER A 448 -11.26 -18.03 -34.53
N ASP A 449 -10.06 -17.46 -34.41
CA ASP A 449 -9.30 -17.53 -33.16
C ASP A 449 -9.75 -16.51 -32.10
N ASN A 450 -10.28 -15.37 -32.53
CA ASN A 450 -10.77 -14.32 -31.62
C ASN A 450 -12.14 -14.68 -30.99
N TYR A 451 -12.92 -15.53 -31.66
CA TYR A 451 -14.23 -16.00 -31.18
C TYR A 451 -14.11 -17.10 -30.11
N ASP A 452 -13.01 -17.88 -30.13
CA ASP A 452 -12.76 -18.92 -29.13
C ASP A 452 -12.18 -18.34 -27.82
N GLU A 453 -11.43 -17.24 -27.89
CA GLU A 453 -10.81 -16.60 -26.71
C GLU A 453 -11.81 -15.77 -25.88
N THR A 454 -12.73 -15.04 -26.53
CA THR A 454 -13.84 -14.34 -25.87
C THR A 454 -14.80 -15.31 -25.16
N ASN A 455 -15.19 -16.41 -25.83
CA ASN A 455 -16.02 -17.45 -25.22
C ASN A 455 -15.36 -18.12 -23.99
N LYS A 456 -14.03 -18.32 -24.01
CA LYS A 456 -13.28 -18.83 -22.85
C LYS A 456 -13.31 -17.87 -21.67
N LYS A 457 -13.15 -16.56 -21.93
CA LYS A 457 -13.15 -15.52 -20.90
C LYS A 457 -14.54 -15.33 -20.27
N ASP A 458 -15.59 -15.30 -21.08
CA ASP A 458 -16.99 -15.25 -20.62
C ASP A 458 -17.32 -16.44 -19.73
N MET A 459 -16.88 -17.64 -20.13
CA MET A 459 -17.03 -18.85 -19.35
C MET A 459 -16.29 -18.79 -18.01
N GLU A 460 -15.11 -18.17 -17.96
CA GLU A 460 -14.33 -18.00 -16.72
C GLU A 460 -15.02 -17.04 -15.74
N VAL A 461 -15.52 -15.89 -16.22
CA VAL A 461 -16.25 -14.91 -15.39
C VAL A 461 -17.53 -15.52 -14.86
N GLU A 462 -18.27 -16.26 -15.68
CA GLU A 462 -19.49 -16.93 -15.26
C GLU A 462 -19.21 -18.05 -14.23
N ASN A 463 -18.11 -18.79 -14.37
CA ASN A 463 -17.68 -19.75 -13.36
C ASN A 463 -17.36 -19.07 -12.02
N LYS A 464 -16.66 -17.93 -12.04
CA LYS A 464 -16.37 -17.14 -10.83
C LYS A 464 -17.66 -16.63 -10.16
N ARG A 465 -18.65 -16.20 -10.94
CA ARG A 465 -19.98 -15.79 -10.44
C ARG A 465 -20.71 -16.95 -9.74
N LYS A 466 -20.68 -18.15 -10.34
CA LYS A 466 -21.26 -19.37 -9.73
C LYS A 466 -20.57 -19.73 -8.42
N MET A 467 -19.23 -19.76 -8.39
CA MET A 467 -18.46 -20.01 -7.17
C MET A 467 -18.79 -19.00 -6.06
N TYR A 468 -18.97 -17.72 -6.42
CA TYR A 468 -19.34 -16.69 -5.45
C TYR A 468 -20.77 -16.86 -4.92
N ALA A 469 -21.72 -17.20 -5.78
CA ALA A 469 -23.09 -17.49 -5.38
C ALA A 469 -23.16 -18.70 -4.43
N GLU A 470 -22.41 -19.76 -4.72
CA GLU A 470 -22.29 -20.94 -3.85
C GLU A 470 -21.65 -20.59 -2.49
N TYR A 471 -20.64 -19.72 -2.50
CA TYR A 471 -20.05 -19.19 -1.27
C TYR A 471 -21.08 -18.45 -0.40
N ILE A 472 -21.85 -17.52 -0.99
CA ILE A 472 -22.93 -16.82 -0.28
C ILE A 472 -23.96 -17.83 0.26
N LEU A 473 -24.34 -18.83 -0.56
CA LEU A 473 -25.33 -19.83 -0.20
C LEU A 473 -24.91 -20.65 1.01
N ASN A 474 -23.68 -21.19 1.00
CA ASN A 474 -23.16 -22.01 2.09
C ASN A 474 -23.02 -21.22 3.40
N VAL A 475 -22.61 -19.95 3.31
CA VAL A 475 -22.59 -19.03 4.44
C VAL A 475 -24.00 -18.78 4.99
N SER A 476 -24.97 -18.56 4.11
CA SER A 476 -26.37 -18.31 4.48
C SER A 476 -27.00 -19.53 5.15
N ILE A 477 -26.70 -20.73 4.67
CA ILE A 477 -27.12 -21.99 5.30
C ILE A 477 -26.52 -22.12 6.70
N ALA A 478 -25.21 -21.91 6.85
CA ALA A 478 -24.54 -22.01 8.15
C ALA A 478 -25.11 -21.04 9.19
N LEU A 479 -25.46 -19.82 8.79
CA LEU A 479 -26.11 -18.83 9.66
C LEU A 479 -27.57 -19.19 9.98
N SER A 480 -28.31 -19.73 9.02
CA SER A 480 -29.69 -20.19 9.24
C SER A 480 -29.72 -21.35 10.24
N GLU A 481 -28.81 -22.32 10.10
CA GLU A 481 -28.61 -23.43 11.05
C GLU A 481 -28.30 -22.92 12.46
N ALA A 482 -27.39 -21.94 12.59
CA ALA A 482 -27.04 -21.35 13.88
C ALA A 482 -28.18 -20.60 14.56
N ARG A 483 -29.18 -20.14 13.78
CA ARG A 483 -30.44 -19.57 14.29
C ARG A 483 -31.49 -20.62 14.62
N GLY A 484 -31.31 -21.87 14.20
CA GLY A 484 -32.34 -22.90 14.29
C GLY A 484 -33.51 -22.67 13.31
N VAL A 485 -33.28 -21.95 12.21
CA VAL A 485 -34.29 -21.68 11.17
C VAL A 485 -33.87 -22.38 9.88
N SER A 486 -34.82 -22.99 9.17
CA SER A 486 -34.60 -23.61 7.87
C SER A 486 -35.26 -22.77 6.78
N ILE A 487 -34.46 -22.24 5.85
CA ILE A 487 -34.94 -21.49 4.69
C ILE A 487 -34.85 -22.42 3.46
N PRO A 488 -35.91 -22.51 2.62
CA PRO A 488 -35.86 -23.31 1.40
C PRO A 488 -34.67 -22.90 0.51
N ARG A 489 -33.94 -23.90 0.00
CA ARG A 489 -32.73 -23.68 -0.81
C ARG A 489 -33.07 -22.90 -2.09
N GLU A 490 -34.22 -23.18 -2.69
CA GLU A 490 -34.70 -22.53 -3.91
C GLU A 490 -34.84 -21.02 -3.71
N ARG A 491 -35.41 -20.60 -2.57
CA ARG A 491 -35.54 -19.20 -2.20
C ARG A 491 -34.18 -18.54 -1.97
N LEU A 492 -33.26 -19.23 -1.28
CA LEU A 492 -31.91 -18.70 -1.07
C LEU A 492 -31.20 -18.45 -2.40
N VAL A 493 -31.28 -19.40 -3.34
CA VAL A 493 -30.66 -19.28 -4.66
C VAL A 493 -31.24 -18.10 -5.44
N GLU A 494 -32.56 -17.89 -5.38
CA GLU A 494 -33.23 -16.74 -6.02
C GLU A 494 -32.78 -15.41 -5.41
N ASP A 495 -32.88 -15.25 -4.08
CA ASP A 495 -32.48 -14.04 -3.36
C ASP A 495 -30.96 -13.73 -3.57
N ILE A 496 -30.12 -14.77 -3.64
CA ILE A 496 -28.68 -14.64 -3.93
C ILE A 496 -28.43 -14.20 -5.37
N GLY A 497 -29.21 -14.71 -6.33
CA GLY A 497 -29.13 -14.29 -7.73
C GLY A 497 -29.40 -12.79 -7.89
N ASP A 498 -30.43 -12.28 -7.20
CA ASP A 498 -30.75 -10.86 -7.22
C ASP A 498 -29.72 -9.98 -6.50
N LEU A 499 -29.21 -10.46 -5.36
CA LEU A 499 -28.08 -9.85 -4.66
C LEU A 499 -26.85 -9.74 -5.57
N LEU A 500 -26.51 -10.82 -6.28
CA LEU A 500 -25.35 -10.88 -7.17
C LEU A 500 -25.50 -9.91 -8.35
N LYS A 501 -26.67 -9.87 -9.00
CA LYS A 501 -26.96 -8.90 -10.07
C LYS A 501 -26.79 -7.46 -9.59
N PHE A 502 -27.29 -7.14 -8.40
CA PHE A 502 -27.12 -5.82 -7.81
C PHE A 502 -25.64 -5.49 -7.55
N GLN A 503 -24.89 -6.42 -6.96
CA GLN A 503 -23.47 -6.25 -6.66
C GLN A 503 -22.64 -6.07 -7.94
N ILE A 504 -22.88 -6.85 -8.99
CA ILE A 504 -22.20 -6.69 -10.29
C ILE A 504 -22.46 -5.28 -10.86
N ARG A 505 -23.72 -4.82 -10.88
CA ARG A 505 -24.06 -3.47 -11.36
C ARG A 505 -23.36 -2.37 -10.54
N LEU A 506 -23.29 -2.53 -9.22
CA LEU A 506 -22.56 -1.61 -8.36
C LEU A 506 -21.07 -1.55 -8.71
N LEU A 507 -20.43 -2.71 -8.89
CA LEU A 507 -19.02 -2.82 -9.27
C LEU A 507 -18.74 -2.22 -10.64
N THR A 508 -19.63 -2.43 -11.61
CA THR A 508 -19.54 -1.80 -12.93
C THR A 508 -19.50 -0.27 -12.79
N TYR A 509 -20.36 0.32 -11.95
CA TYR A 509 -20.37 1.77 -11.73
C TYR A 509 -19.13 2.29 -11.03
N ILE A 510 -18.57 1.52 -10.08
CA ILE A 510 -17.30 1.85 -9.41
C ILE A 510 -16.16 1.97 -10.44
N HIS A 511 -16.09 1.04 -11.40
CA HIS A 511 -15.01 1.01 -12.39
C HIS A 511 -15.23 1.94 -13.58
N LYS A 512 -16.49 2.09 -14.03
CA LYS A 512 -16.86 2.96 -15.16
C LYS A 512 -16.64 4.43 -14.84
N TYR A 513 -17.03 4.89 -13.64
CA TYR A 513 -17.03 6.32 -13.31
C TYR A 513 -15.85 6.74 -12.44
N LYS A 514 -14.74 7.10 -13.07
CA LYS A 514 -13.51 7.57 -12.37
C LYS A 514 -13.45 9.08 -12.12
N LYS A 515 -14.43 9.85 -12.61
CA LYS A 515 -14.43 11.32 -12.51
C LYS A 515 -14.60 11.78 -11.05
N ALA A 516 -13.56 12.43 -10.53
CA ALA A 516 -13.58 13.10 -9.25
C ALA A 516 -13.92 14.60 -9.39
N LEU A 517 -14.60 15.17 -8.39
CA LEU A 517 -14.90 16.59 -8.32
C LEU A 517 -14.59 17.14 -6.93
N THR A 518 -13.89 18.28 -6.89
CA THR A 518 -13.61 19.01 -5.66
C THR A 518 -14.60 20.15 -5.49
N ALA A 519 -15.33 20.17 -4.37
CA ALA A 519 -16.31 21.21 -4.06
C ALA A 519 -16.59 21.26 -2.54
N GLU A 520 -17.31 22.27 -2.10
CA GLU A 520 -17.86 22.34 -0.73
C GLU A 520 -18.85 21.19 -0.48
N LEU A 521 -18.90 20.69 0.76
CA LEU A 521 -19.80 19.60 1.17
C LEU A 521 -21.28 19.93 0.89
N LYS A 522 -21.74 21.15 1.19
CA LYS A 522 -23.08 21.62 0.84
C LYS A 522 -23.33 21.63 -0.68
N ALA A 523 -22.29 21.92 -1.48
CA ALA A 523 -22.42 21.91 -2.93
C ALA A 523 -22.55 20.48 -3.47
N LEU A 524 -21.87 19.49 -2.87
CA LEU A 524 -22.10 18.08 -3.15
C LEU A 524 -23.55 17.69 -2.86
N GLN A 525 -24.07 18.04 -1.67
CA GLN A 525 -25.46 17.75 -1.31
C GLN A 525 -26.46 18.37 -2.30
N ASN A 526 -26.30 19.66 -2.61
CA ASN A 526 -27.21 20.37 -3.53
C ASN A 526 -27.23 19.74 -4.93
N ARG A 527 -26.06 19.32 -5.45
CA ARG A 527 -25.98 18.62 -6.74
C ARG A 527 -26.64 17.25 -6.69
N TYR A 528 -26.48 16.53 -5.58
CA TYR A 528 -27.10 15.23 -5.39
C TYR A 528 -28.63 15.34 -5.32
N ASP A 529 -29.15 16.28 -4.54
CA ASP A 529 -30.59 16.52 -4.41
C ASP A 529 -31.22 16.97 -5.74
N ALA A 530 -30.47 17.69 -6.58
CA ALA A 530 -30.92 18.09 -7.91
C ALA A 530 -31.16 16.91 -8.85
N LEU A 531 -30.64 15.71 -8.56
CA LEU A 531 -30.93 14.48 -9.30
C LEU A 531 -32.36 13.99 -9.09
N LYS A 532 -33.09 14.51 -8.08
CA LYS A 532 -34.49 14.20 -7.78
C LYS A 532 -34.76 12.69 -7.70
N ALA A 533 -34.18 12.04 -6.69
CA ALA A 533 -34.42 10.62 -6.42
C ALA A 533 -35.92 10.30 -6.40
N ARG A 534 -36.31 9.24 -7.13
CA ARG A 534 -37.71 8.81 -7.31
C ARG A 534 -38.27 8.12 -6.09
N THR A 535 -37.40 7.43 -5.34
CA THR A 535 -37.75 6.65 -4.16
C THR A 535 -36.96 7.12 -2.95
N GLU A 536 -37.34 6.66 -1.75
CA GLU A 536 -36.50 6.85 -0.56
C GLU A 536 -35.18 6.10 -0.64
N ASN A 537 -35.06 5.07 -1.50
CA ASN A 537 -33.82 4.33 -1.64
C ASN A 537 -32.70 5.18 -2.26
N GLY A 538 -33.02 6.02 -3.25
CA GLY A 538 -32.07 6.92 -3.89
C GLY A 538 -31.71 8.17 -3.10
N LYS A 539 -32.28 8.38 -1.89
CA LYS A 539 -31.99 9.56 -1.08
C LYS A 539 -30.83 9.30 -0.12
N ILE A 540 -29.79 10.13 -0.23
CA ILE A 540 -28.60 10.13 0.63
C ILE A 540 -28.34 11.55 1.12
N ASN A 541 -28.23 11.72 2.43
CA ASN A 541 -27.79 12.96 3.05
C ASN A 541 -26.27 12.89 3.29
N TRP A 542 -25.49 13.33 2.30
CA TRP A 542 -24.03 13.38 2.33
C TRP A 542 -23.49 14.27 3.45
N ILE A 543 -24.18 15.36 3.81
CA ILE A 543 -23.79 16.20 4.95
C ILE A 543 -23.79 15.35 6.23
N THR A 544 -24.88 14.63 6.49
CA THR A 544 -24.99 13.74 7.65
C THR A 544 -23.97 12.60 7.57
N LYS A 545 -23.84 11.91 6.43
CA LYS A 545 -22.87 10.81 6.28
C LYS A 545 -21.44 11.25 6.58
N VAL A 546 -21.02 12.41 6.08
CA VAL A 546 -19.68 12.95 6.35
C VAL A 546 -19.55 13.37 7.81
N LYS A 547 -20.50 14.11 8.38
CA LYS A 547 -20.43 14.56 9.77
C LYS A 547 -20.42 13.38 10.76
N ASP A 548 -21.25 12.37 10.55
CA ASP A 548 -21.33 11.20 11.43
C ASP A 548 -20.02 10.40 11.46
N ALA A 549 -19.33 10.32 10.31
CA ALA A 549 -18.01 9.69 10.23
C ALA A 549 -16.99 10.38 11.17
N PHE A 550 -17.04 11.71 11.29
CA PHE A 550 -16.15 12.48 12.16
C PHE A 550 -16.66 12.64 13.59
N ALA A 551 -17.97 12.56 13.83
CA ALA A 551 -18.57 12.60 15.15
C ALA A 551 -18.02 11.48 16.06
N THR A 552 -17.73 10.31 15.47
CA THR A 552 -17.06 9.19 16.17
C THR A 552 -15.70 9.59 16.75
N GLY A 553 -15.02 10.58 16.15
CA GLY A 553 -13.76 11.14 16.64
C GLY A 553 -13.88 12.41 17.47
N GLY A 554 -15.10 12.88 17.75
CA GLY A 554 -15.34 14.14 18.47
C GLY A 554 -14.95 15.39 17.67
N VAL A 555 -14.99 15.30 16.33
CA VAL A 555 -14.65 16.43 15.45
C VAL A 555 -15.84 16.84 14.61
N GLU A 556 -16.06 18.14 14.48
CA GLU A 556 -17.10 18.71 13.64
C GLU A 556 -16.55 19.12 12.28
N ILE A 557 -17.28 18.78 11.21
CA ILE A 557 -16.98 19.21 9.84
C ILE A 557 -17.99 20.29 9.45
N PRO A 558 -17.55 21.49 9.05
CA PRO A 558 -18.47 22.53 8.62
C PRO A 558 -19.04 22.21 7.22
N ASP A 559 -20.23 22.74 6.92
CA ASP A 559 -20.94 22.45 5.67
C ASP A 559 -20.26 23.02 4.42
N ASP A 560 -19.41 24.03 4.60
CA ASP A 560 -18.60 24.63 3.54
C ASP A 560 -17.20 23.99 3.43
N TYR A 561 -16.94 22.89 4.15
CA TYR A 561 -15.67 22.17 4.01
C TYR A 561 -15.47 21.69 2.57
N VAL A 562 -14.30 21.99 2.00
CA VAL A 562 -13.94 21.60 0.63
C VAL A 562 -13.38 20.18 0.62
N LEU A 563 -14.11 19.28 -0.02
CA LEU A 563 -13.75 17.87 -0.18
C LEU A 563 -13.68 17.46 -1.65
N THR A 564 -13.05 16.33 -1.92
CA THR A 564 -13.09 15.68 -3.23
C THR A 564 -14.06 14.49 -3.17
N SER A 565 -14.86 14.29 -4.23
CA SER A 565 -15.86 13.23 -4.27
C SER A 565 -15.80 12.48 -5.59
N ALA A 566 -16.10 11.17 -5.57
CA ALA A 566 -16.28 10.34 -6.77
C ALA A 566 -17.61 10.69 -7.46
N ASP A 567 -17.73 11.92 -7.97
CA ASP A 567 -18.98 12.56 -8.40
C ASP A 567 -19.69 11.77 -9.52
N GLY A 568 -18.94 11.19 -10.46
CA GLY A 568 -19.51 10.33 -11.50
C GLY A 568 -20.21 9.09 -10.92
N TYR A 569 -19.52 8.39 -10.00
CA TYR A 569 -20.06 7.22 -9.31
C TYR A 569 -21.27 7.58 -8.43
N ILE A 570 -21.17 8.67 -7.64
CA ILE A 570 -22.23 9.11 -6.73
C ILE A 570 -23.53 9.39 -7.51
N LYS A 571 -23.45 10.01 -8.69
CA LYS A 571 -24.61 10.23 -9.57
C LYS A 571 -25.23 8.92 -10.06
N ALA A 572 -24.40 7.96 -10.46
CA ALA A 572 -24.87 6.65 -10.93
C ALA A 572 -25.49 5.82 -9.79
N LEU A 573 -24.97 5.95 -8.57
CA LEU A 573 -25.47 5.29 -7.38
C LEU A 573 -26.94 5.65 -7.08
N THR A 574 -27.34 6.92 -7.25
CA THR A 574 -28.75 7.34 -7.10
C THR A 574 -29.67 6.51 -7.97
N LYS A 575 -29.33 6.37 -9.26
CA LYS A 575 -30.11 5.61 -10.24
C LYS A 575 -30.19 4.13 -9.87
N LEU A 576 -29.08 3.56 -9.42
CA LEU A 576 -29.02 2.15 -9.01
C LEU A 576 -29.92 1.87 -7.80
N LEU A 577 -29.86 2.72 -6.77
CA LEU A 577 -30.66 2.55 -5.56
C LEU A 577 -32.16 2.77 -5.84
N ASP A 578 -32.51 3.75 -6.67
CA ASP A 578 -33.91 4.06 -7.00
C ASP A 578 -34.64 2.93 -7.72
N ARG A 579 -33.94 2.16 -8.56
CA ARG A 579 -34.53 1.04 -9.30
C ARG A 579 -34.47 -0.29 -8.55
N THR A 580 -33.88 -0.32 -7.36
CA THR A 580 -33.64 -1.55 -6.62
C THR A 580 -34.60 -1.67 -5.43
N PRO A 581 -35.36 -2.77 -5.31
CA PRO A 581 -36.14 -3.08 -4.12
C PRO A 581 -35.32 -3.02 -2.83
N SER A 582 -35.89 -2.45 -1.75
CA SER A 582 -35.18 -2.24 -0.48
C SER A 582 -34.64 -3.54 0.11
N ARG A 583 -35.34 -4.67 -0.07
CA ARG A 583 -34.90 -6.00 0.37
C ARG A 583 -33.52 -6.37 -0.22
N ILE A 584 -33.30 -6.11 -1.51
CA ILE A 584 -32.03 -6.44 -2.19
C ILE A 584 -30.91 -5.53 -1.67
N ILE A 585 -31.18 -4.24 -1.49
CA ILE A 585 -30.20 -3.27 -0.95
C ILE A 585 -29.79 -3.69 0.47
N VAL A 586 -30.74 -4.06 1.33
CA VAL A 586 -30.47 -4.50 2.69
C VAL A 586 -29.74 -5.85 2.71
N ASN A 587 -30.11 -6.79 1.85
CA ASN A 587 -29.37 -8.05 1.68
C ASN A 587 -27.90 -7.79 1.33
N TYR A 588 -27.63 -6.84 0.43
CA TYR A 588 -26.28 -6.44 0.07
C TYR A 588 -25.51 -5.83 1.23
N ILE A 589 -26.13 -4.92 2.01
CA ILE A 589 -25.48 -4.28 3.16
C ILE A 589 -25.05 -5.35 4.19
N HIS A 590 -25.94 -6.30 4.52
CA HIS A 590 -25.62 -7.40 5.41
C HIS A 590 -24.50 -8.28 4.87
N TRP A 591 -24.57 -8.66 3.59
CA TRP A 591 -23.52 -9.47 2.96
C TRP A 591 -22.17 -8.75 2.92
N ASN A 592 -22.17 -7.45 2.61
CA ASN A 592 -20.97 -6.62 2.58
C ASN A 592 -20.33 -6.49 3.98
N PHE A 593 -21.13 -6.36 5.04
CA PHE A 593 -20.63 -6.42 6.41
C PHE A 593 -20.08 -7.81 6.75
N LEU A 594 -20.88 -8.85 6.51
CA LEU A 594 -20.55 -10.24 6.84
C LEU A 594 -19.25 -10.69 6.19
N SER A 595 -19.11 -10.45 4.88
CA SER A 595 -17.91 -10.82 4.11
C SER A 595 -16.62 -10.15 4.62
N LYS A 596 -16.72 -9.04 5.36
CA LYS A 596 -15.58 -8.34 5.97
C LYS A 596 -15.21 -8.87 7.35
N VAL A 597 -16.11 -9.58 8.05
CA VAL A 597 -15.88 -10.04 9.44
C VAL A 597 -15.90 -11.56 9.59
N ILE A 598 -16.22 -12.29 8.51
CA ILE A 598 -16.36 -13.75 8.50
C ILE A 598 -15.11 -14.48 9.02
N HIS A 599 -13.93 -13.92 8.80
CA HIS A 599 -12.66 -14.49 9.22
C HIS A 599 -12.47 -14.53 10.75
N ALA A 600 -13.19 -13.68 11.49
CA ALA A 600 -13.17 -13.63 12.95
C ALA A 600 -14.18 -14.59 13.62
N THR A 601 -14.80 -15.49 12.84
CA THR A 601 -15.84 -16.43 13.29
C THR A 601 -15.35 -17.88 13.26
N THR A 602 -16.24 -18.87 13.24
CA THR A 602 -15.92 -20.31 13.36
C THR A 602 -15.09 -20.85 12.21
N LYS A 603 -14.42 -22.00 12.42
CA LYS A 603 -13.61 -22.71 11.41
C LYS A 603 -14.39 -22.95 10.12
N LYS A 604 -15.63 -23.44 10.22
CA LYS A 604 -16.54 -23.65 9.08
C LYS A 604 -16.68 -22.39 8.24
N MET A 605 -16.89 -21.22 8.86
CA MET A 605 -17.05 -19.95 8.15
C MET A 605 -15.73 -19.45 7.54
N ARG A 606 -14.61 -19.62 8.25
CA ARG A 606 -13.27 -19.27 7.74
C ARG A 606 -12.90 -20.10 6.52
N GLU A 607 -13.17 -21.40 6.52
CA GLU A 607 -12.93 -22.30 5.39
C GLU A 607 -13.75 -21.91 4.16
N LEU A 608 -15.03 -21.56 4.34
CA LEU A 608 -15.86 -21.02 3.26
C LEU A 608 -15.25 -19.75 2.66
N TYR A 609 -14.77 -18.85 3.51
CA TYR A 609 -14.07 -17.64 3.07
C TYR A 609 -12.77 -17.97 2.33
N TYR A 610 -11.92 -18.87 2.85
CA TYR A 610 -10.64 -19.21 2.22
C TYR A 610 -10.83 -19.91 0.87
N ASN A 611 -11.88 -20.72 0.71
CA ASN A 611 -12.21 -21.35 -0.57
C ASN A 611 -12.57 -20.30 -1.63
N TRP A 612 -13.25 -19.22 -1.24
CA TRP A 612 -13.49 -18.08 -2.14
C TRP A 612 -12.24 -17.22 -2.34
N ASP A 613 -11.58 -16.82 -1.25
CA ASP A 613 -10.42 -15.93 -1.29
C ASP A 613 -9.19 -16.62 -1.85
N GLY A 614 -9.17 -17.95 -2.02
CA GLY A 614 -8.02 -18.73 -2.50
C GLY A 614 -6.72 -18.46 -1.75
N LYS A 615 -6.80 -17.92 -0.53
CA LYS A 615 -5.69 -17.59 0.34
C LYS A 615 -5.95 -18.27 1.67
N VAL A 616 -5.24 -19.37 1.90
CA VAL A 616 -5.23 -20.05 3.20
C VAL A 616 -4.03 -19.51 3.96
N PRO A 617 -4.20 -18.95 5.17
CA PRO A 617 -3.06 -18.59 5.99
C PRO A 617 -2.22 -19.82 6.28
N ILE A 618 -0.92 -19.74 5.99
CA ILE A 618 0.05 -20.82 6.27
C ILE A 618 0.04 -21.14 7.77
N ARG A 619 0.00 -20.11 8.61
CA ARG A 619 -0.12 -20.23 10.07
C ARG A 619 -1.14 -19.25 10.63
N ARG A 620 -1.93 -19.69 11.61
CA ARG A 620 -2.88 -18.84 12.34
C ARG A 620 -2.20 -17.69 13.08
N THR A 621 -0.97 -17.90 13.56
CA THR A 621 -0.16 -16.86 14.22
C THR A 621 0.07 -15.67 13.30
N ASN A 622 0.45 -15.92 12.05
CA ASN A 622 0.75 -14.88 11.06
C ASN A 622 -0.53 -14.11 10.72
N TYR A 623 -1.63 -14.85 10.53
CA TYR A 623 -2.96 -14.27 10.37
C TYR A 623 -3.32 -13.34 11.54
N CYS A 624 -3.19 -13.79 12.79
CA CYS A 624 -3.55 -12.99 13.95
C CYS A 624 -2.73 -11.69 14.03
N VAL A 625 -1.43 -11.74 13.69
CA VAL A 625 -0.55 -10.56 13.63
C VAL A 625 -1.02 -9.55 12.58
N GLU A 626 -1.27 -10.03 11.35
CA GLU A 626 -1.72 -9.20 10.22
C GLU A 626 -3.09 -8.58 10.50
N GLU A 627 -4.02 -9.38 11.03
CA GLU A 627 -5.40 -8.98 11.30
C GLU A 627 -5.48 -7.76 12.24
N MET A 628 -4.73 -7.84 13.35
CA MET A 628 -4.65 -6.76 14.34
C MET A 628 -4.01 -5.49 13.79
N ASN A 629 -3.34 -5.54 12.63
CA ASN A 629 -2.47 -4.48 12.12
C ASN A 629 -1.53 -3.96 13.22
N ALA A 630 -1.00 -4.89 14.00
CA ALA A 630 -0.16 -4.61 15.16
C ALA A 630 1.29 -4.28 14.77
N VAL A 631 1.57 -4.09 13.48
CA VAL A 631 2.91 -3.84 12.93
C VAL A 631 3.63 -2.74 13.71
N ASP A 632 2.95 -1.67 14.09
CA ASP A 632 3.58 -0.55 14.79
C ASP A 632 4.00 -0.90 16.21
N ILE A 633 3.11 -1.57 16.97
CA ILE A 633 3.41 -1.97 18.36
C ILE A 633 4.36 -3.16 18.43
N LEU A 634 4.23 -4.10 17.50
CA LEU A 634 5.16 -5.22 17.35
C LEU A 634 6.53 -4.73 16.91
N GLY A 635 6.58 -3.80 15.96
CA GLY A 635 7.81 -3.16 15.53
C GLY A 635 8.53 -2.47 16.68
N TYR A 636 7.78 -1.76 17.53
CA TYR A 636 8.31 -1.16 18.76
C TYR A 636 8.89 -2.21 19.72
N GLU A 637 8.13 -3.27 20.05
CA GLU A 637 8.59 -4.32 20.97
C GLU A 637 9.76 -5.13 20.39
N TYR A 638 9.72 -5.43 19.10
CA TYR A 638 10.78 -6.14 18.38
C TYR A 638 12.08 -5.34 18.37
N ALA A 639 12.01 -4.06 17.98
CA ALA A 639 13.16 -3.17 17.97
C ALA A 639 13.80 -3.04 19.37
N LYS A 640 12.96 -2.83 20.40
CA LYS A 640 13.41 -2.72 21.80
C LYS A 640 14.19 -3.95 22.28
N ARG A 641 13.86 -5.15 21.78
CA ARG A 641 14.45 -6.42 22.23
C ARG A 641 15.63 -6.88 21.38
N TYR A 642 15.53 -6.71 20.07
CA TYR A 642 16.44 -7.35 19.11
C TYR A 642 17.33 -6.38 18.34
N LEU A 643 17.20 -5.07 18.59
CA LEU A 643 17.94 -4.06 17.84
C LEU A 643 18.71 -3.09 18.76
N PRO A 644 19.87 -3.50 19.27
CA PRO A 644 20.70 -2.66 20.14
C PRO A 644 21.45 -1.59 19.33
N GLU A 645 21.81 -0.47 19.98
CA GLU A 645 22.38 0.72 19.32
C GLU A 645 23.68 0.43 18.57
N GLU A 646 24.46 -0.57 18.99
CA GLU A 646 25.70 -0.95 18.30
C GLU A 646 25.44 -1.47 16.88
N VAL A 647 24.34 -2.21 16.68
CA VAL A 647 23.95 -2.71 15.35
C VAL A 647 23.60 -1.53 14.45
N LEU A 648 22.91 -0.54 15.00
CA LEU A 648 22.47 0.66 14.29
C LEU A 648 23.63 1.47 13.76
N GLN A 649 24.59 1.70 14.65
CA GLN A 649 25.81 2.41 14.32
C GLN A 649 26.59 1.66 13.23
N ALA A 650 26.78 0.35 13.40
CA ALA A 650 27.50 -0.47 12.42
C ALA A 650 26.83 -0.44 11.04
N THR A 651 25.50 -0.59 10.96
CA THR A 651 24.77 -0.52 9.69
C THR A 651 24.84 0.86 9.07
N SER A 652 24.67 1.93 9.86
CA SER A 652 24.82 3.30 9.38
C SER A 652 26.21 3.52 8.76
N ASP A 653 27.26 3.02 9.41
CA ASP A 653 28.63 3.12 8.91
C ASP A 653 28.82 2.33 7.60
N THR A 654 28.30 1.10 7.51
CA THR A 654 28.31 0.32 6.25
C THR A 654 27.60 1.05 5.11
N VAL A 655 26.42 1.62 5.35
CA VAL A 655 25.69 2.38 4.32
C VAL A 655 26.44 3.65 3.92
N ASN A 656 27.13 4.32 4.86
CA ASN A 656 27.98 5.46 4.57
C ASN A 656 29.16 5.08 3.68
N GLU A 657 29.78 3.93 3.91
CA GLU A 657 30.88 3.41 3.09
C GLU A 657 30.42 3.07 1.68
N ILE A 658 29.28 2.38 1.53
CA ILE A 658 28.68 2.08 0.22
C ILE A 658 28.39 3.39 -0.53
N GLN A 659 27.82 4.40 0.13
CA GLN A 659 27.56 5.69 -0.49
C GLN A 659 28.84 6.35 -1.00
N ARG A 660 29.93 6.30 -0.23
CA ARG A 660 31.24 6.85 -0.64
C ARG A 660 31.83 6.10 -1.84
N GLU A 661 31.70 4.78 -1.88
CA GLU A 661 32.17 4.00 -3.02
C GLU A 661 31.36 4.32 -4.28
N VAL A 662 30.03 4.47 -4.17
CA VAL A 662 29.19 4.91 -5.30
C VAL A 662 29.60 6.30 -5.77
N GLU A 663 29.84 7.24 -4.85
CA GLU A 663 30.36 8.57 -5.18
C GLU A 663 31.69 8.49 -5.94
N TYR A 664 32.63 7.66 -5.48
CA TYR A 664 33.92 7.44 -6.13
C TYR A 664 33.75 6.87 -7.55
N ARG A 665 32.85 5.89 -7.73
CA ARG A 665 32.56 5.26 -9.02
C ARG A 665 31.94 6.24 -10.01
N VAL A 666 31.03 7.10 -9.57
CA VAL A 666 30.41 8.13 -10.41
C VAL A 666 31.45 9.14 -10.87
N LYS A 667 32.30 9.63 -9.96
CA LYS A 667 33.36 10.59 -10.28
C LYS A 667 34.41 10.05 -11.26
N ASN A 668 34.64 8.75 -11.25
CA ASN A 668 35.63 8.09 -12.10
C ASN A 668 35.00 7.38 -13.31
N SER A 669 33.71 7.57 -13.55
CA SER A 669 33.02 6.96 -14.68
C SER A 669 33.47 7.58 -16.00
N THR A 670 33.74 6.74 -17.00
CA THR A 670 34.12 7.19 -18.35
C THR A 670 32.92 7.31 -19.29
N TRP A 671 31.74 6.84 -18.88
CA TRP A 671 30.52 6.82 -19.70
C TRP A 671 29.45 7.80 -19.23
N VAL A 672 29.66 8.46 -18.07
CA VAL A 672 28.76 9.48 -17.53
C VAL A 672 29.37 10.85 -17.79
N ASP A 673 28.64 11.72 -18.49
CA ASP A 673 29.05 13.11 -18.68
C ASP A 673 29.19 13.82 -17.33
N ILE A 674 30.17 14.72 -17.23
CA ILE A 674 30.49 15.42 -15.97
C ILE A 674 29.25 16.13 -15.40
N GLU A 675 28.44 16.77 -16.25
CA GLU A 675 27.23 17.48 -15.85
C GLU A 675 26.15 16.54 -15.29
N VAL A 676 26.01 15.34 -15.86
CA VAL A 676 25.09 14.30 -15.37
C VAL A 676 25.62 13.68 -14.08
N GLY A 677 26.94 13.50 -13.99
CA GLY A 677 27.63 13.03 -12.79
C GLY A 677 27.33 13.92 -11.59
N ASP A 678 27.41 15.24 -11.74
CA ASP A 678 27.08 16.20 -10.67
C ASP A 678 25.62 16.03 -10.18
N ILE A 679 24.66 15.79 -11.09
CA ILE A 679 23.25 15.56 -10.72
C ILE A 679 23.09 14.24 -9.95
N ILE A 680 23.78 13.17 -10.36
CA ILE A 680 23.76 11.89 -9.66
C ILE A 680 24.36 12.05 -8.26
N LEU A 681 25.46 12.79 -8.13
CA LEU A 681 26.10 13.07 -6.84
C LEU A 681 25.19 13.89 -5.92
N ASP A 682 24.52 14.92 -6.44
CA ASP A 682 23.52 15.66 -5.68
C ASP A 682 22.41 14.72 -5.17
N LYS A 683 21.83 13.89 -6.04
CA LYS A 683 20.81 12.90 -5.64
C LYS A 683 21.33 11.95 -4.55
N LEU A 684 22.56 11.47 -4.69
CA LEU A 684 23.20 10.56 -3.74
C LEU A 684 23.41 11.23 -2.38
N ILE A 685 23.88 12.47 -2.34
CA ILE A 685 24.12 13.24 -1.11
C ILE A 685 22.80 13.50 -0.36
N TYR A 686 21.72 13.80 -1.10
CA TYR A 686 20.39 14.03 -0.51
C TYR A 686 19.60 12.74 -0.26
N ALA A 687 20.17 11.56 -0.53
CA ALA A 687 19.48 10.29 -0.27
C ALA A 687 19.27 10.07 1.23
N LYS A 688 18.02 9.85 1.64
CA LYS A 688 17.67 9.57 3.03
C LYS A 688 18.00 8.11 3.37
N LYS A 689 18.49 7.89 4.60
CA LYS A 689 18.76 6.56 5.15
C LYS A 689 17.75 6.28 6.24
N GLN A 690 16.81 5.40 5.94
CA GLN A 690 15.82 4.91 6.90
C GLN A 690 16.23 3.51 7.31
N ILE A 691 17.09 3.44 8.31
CA ILE A 691 17.54 2.19 8.90
C ILE A 691 16.58 1.93 10.07
N GLU A 692 16.29 0.67 10.38
CA GLU A 692 15.67 0.20 11.63
C GLU A 692 14.15 0.19 11.64
N TYR A 693 13.55 1.26 12.13
CA TYR A 693 12.18 1.44 12.51
C TYR A 693 11.90 2.95 12.61
N PRO A 694 10.62 3.37 12.57
CA PRO A 694 10.25 4.77 12.70
C PRO A 694 10.84 5.41 13.96
N LYS A 695 11.57 6.53 13.84
CA LYS A 695 12.18 7.23 14.99
C LYS A 695 11.16 7.59 16.09
N SER A 696 9.89 7.74 15.72
CA SER A 696 8.77 7.94 16.65
C SER A 696 8.65 6.84 17.70
N TYR A 697 9.10 5.61 17.42
CA TYR A 697 9.07 4.49 18.37
C TYR A 697 10.01 4.71 19.55
N ARG A 698 11.07 5.53 19.39
CA ARG A 698 11.95 5.92 20.51
C ARG A 698 11.21 6.82 21.51
N ASN A 699 10.13 7.47 21.11
CA ASN A 699 9.31 8.32 21.97
C ASN A 699 8.10 7.55 22.52
N ILE A 700 8.22 7.10 23.77
CA ILE A 700 7.17 6.35 24.46
C ILE A 700 5.83 7.08 24.53
N THR A 701 5.84 8.42 24.57
CA THR A 701 4.62 9.24 24.60
C THR A 701 3.88 9.17 23.27
N VAL A 702 4.61 9.19 22.15
CA VAL A 702 4.02 9.03 20.80
C VAL A 702 3.37 7.66 20.68
N MET A 703 4.02 6.59 21.17
CA MET A 703 3.44 5.24 21.16
C MET A 703 2.21 5.11 22.08
N LYS A 704 2.20 5.78 23.24
CA LYS A 704 1.02 5.82 24.13
C LYS A 704 -0.16 6.52 23.48
N GLU A 705 0.08 7.65 22.81
CA GLU A 705 -0.97 8.42 22.15
C GLU A 705 -1.44 7.72 20.86
N HIS A 706 -0.54 6.98 20.20
CA HIS A 706 -0.83 6.28 18.95
C HIS A 706 -2.07 5.39 19.12
N PHE A 707 -2.10 4.55 20.16
CA PHE A 707 -3.17 3.57 20.43
C PHE A 707 -4.23 4.06 21.43
N ARG A 708 -4.32 5.37 21.66
CA ARG A 708 -5.32 5.93 22.57
C ARG A 708 -6.72 5.70 22.01
N GLY A 709 -7.62 5.18 22.85
CA GLY A 709 -9.02 4.95 22.51
C GLY A 709 -9.35 3.54 22.02
N VAL A 710 -8.36 2.65 21.86
CA VAL A 710 -8.61 1.24 21.52
C VAL A 710 -8.85 0.41 22.78
N SER A 711 -9.86 -0.45 22.73
CA SER A 711 -10.18 -1.42 23.78
C SER A 711 -10.17 -2.83 23.19
N ALA A 712 -9.54 -3.75 23.90
CA ALA A 712 -9.61 -5.18 23.61
C ALA A 712 -10.51 -5.85 24.64
N SER A 713 -11.04 -7.00 24.25
CA SER A 713 -11.82 -7.92 25.05
C SER A 713 -11.25 -9.34 24.89
N LYS A 714 -11.87 -10.31 25.56
CA LYS A 714 -11.59 -11.73 25.32
C LYS A 714 -12.23 -12.26 24.03
N SER A 715 -13.17 -11.52 23.44
CA SER A 715 -13.88 -11.91 22.21
C SER A 715 -13.09 -11.48 20.99
N HIS A 716 -12.61 -12.44 20.20
CA HIS A 716 -11.94 -12.20 18.93
C HIS A 716 -12.81 -11.40 17.94
N PHE A 717 -14.11 -11.69 17.88
CA PHE A 717 -15.05 -10.98 17.01
C PHE A 717 -15.22 -9.50 17.41
N GLU A 718 -15.36 -9.20 18.70
CA GLU A 718 -15.45 -7.80 19.16
C GLU A 718 -14.14 -7.04 18.95
N ASN A 719 -13.03 -7.74 19.13
CA ASN A 719 -11.68 -7.26 18.88
C ASN A 719 -11.49 -6.85 17.41
N MET A 720 -11.95 -7.67 16.47
CA MET A 720 -12.00 -7.35 15.04
C MET A 720 -12.76 -6.05 14.76
N LEU A 721 -13.99 -5.91 15.28
CA LEU A 721 -14.77 -4.69 15.09
C LEU A 721 -14.07 -3.45 15.70
N SER A 722 -13.46 -3.63 16.87
CA SER A 722 -12.71 -2.58 17.56
C SER A 722 -11.54 -2.07 16.72
N ILE A 723 -10.76 -2.96 16.10
CA ILE A 723 -9.63 -2.56 15.25
C ILE A 723 -10.07 -1.91 13.94
N MET A 724 -11.14 -2.39 13.30
CA MET A 724 -11.69 -1.77 12.08
C MET A 724 -12.08 -0.32 12.33
N ARG A 725 -12.85 -0.08 13.39
CA ARG A 725 -13.26 1.27 13.81
C ARG A 725 -12.07 2.15 14.17
N TYR A 726 -11.09 1.61 14.88
CA TYR A 726 -9.87 2.36 15.23
C TYR A 726 -9.08 2.77 13.98
N LYS A 727 -8.88 1.87 13.01
CA LYS A 727 -8.21 2.17 11.73
C LYS A 727 -8.91 3.34 11.02
N LYS A 728 -10.25 3.31 11.00
CA LYS A 728 -11.04 4.41 10.44
C LYS A 728 -10.83 5.72 11.19
N TRP A 729 -10.99 5.70 12.50
CA TRP A 729 -10.82 6.89 13.35
C TRP A 729 -9.43 7.52 13.17
N ARG A 730 -8.39 6.68 13.15
CA ARG A 730 -7.00 7.10 12.87
C ARG A 730 -6.88 7.79 11.51
N ASN A 731 -7.43 7.19 10.46
CA ASN A 731 -7.41 7.78 9.12
C ASN A 731 -8.07 9.17 9.11
N LEU A 732 -9.24 9.33 9.75
CA LEU A 732 -9.95 10.61 9.78
C LEU A 732 -9.23 11.67 10.63
N LYS A 733 -8.64 11.28 11.77
CA LYS A 733 -7.86 12.19 12.64
C LYS A 733 -6.67 12.83 11.90
N THR A 734 -6.16 12.21 10.84
CA THR A 734 -5.08 12.77 10.03
C THR A 734 -5.42 14.11 9.36
N LEU A 735 -6.71 14.42 9.21
CA LEU A 735 -7.17 15.68 8.65
C LEU A 735 -6.72 16.88 9.49
N PHE A 736 -6.58 16.70 10.80
CA PHE A 736 -6.42 17.77 11.79
C PHE A 736 -5.08 17.75 12.52
N SER A 737 -4.10 16.93 12.11
CA SER A 737 -2.80 17.02 12.77
C SER A 737 -2.16 18.35 12.40
N GLU A 738 -1.93 19.20 13.40
CA GLU A 738 -1.28 20.52 13.29
C GLU A 738 0.18 20.45 12.82
N LYS A 739 0.75 19.25 12.71
CA LYS A 739 2.11 19.06 12.19
C LYS A 739 2.15 19.56 10.75
N ASP A 740 3.15 20.38 10.45
CA ASP A 740 3.48 20.79 9.09
C ASP A 740 3.39 19.57 8.18
N ALA A 741 2.76 19.72 7.02
CA ALA A 741 2.50 18.57 6.17
C ALA A 741 3.76 17.79 5.78
N SER A 742 4.96 18.40 5.88
CA SER A 742 6.26 17.72 5.79
C SER A 742 6.60 16.84 7.00
N GLU A 743 6.34 17.30 8.24
CA GLU A 743 6.56 16.51 9.46
C GLU A 743 5.49 15.42 9.61
N ALA A 744 4.24 15.74 9.31
CA ALA A 744 3.16 14.77 9.18
C ALA A 744 3.49 13.74 8.09
N PHE A 745 4.08 14.17 6.97
CA PHE A 745 4.54 13.27 5.92
C PHE A 745 5.67 12.35 6.39
N GLU A 746 6.70 12.83 7.07
CA GLU A 746 7.81 11.97 7.54
C GLU A 746 7.37 10.97 8.61
N GLU A 747 6.55 11.38 9.58
CA GLU A 747 6.01 10.49 10.60
C GLU A 747 5.05 9.45 10.00
N ARG A 748 4.26 9.82 8.99
CA ARG A 748 3.26 8.93 8.37
C ARG A 748 3.81 8.07 7.25
N THR A 749 4.83 8.52 6.52
CA THR A 749 5.55 7.67 5.55
C THR A 749 6.40 6.64 6.28
N SER A 750 6.92 7.00 7.44
CA SER A 750 7.47 6.04 8.41
C SER A 750 6.39 5.10 8.95
N GLY A 751 5.11 5.47 8.97
CA GLY A 751 3.98 4.58 9.31
C GLY A 751 3.66 3.50 8.26
N ASN A 752 4.19 3.60 7.03
CA ASN A 752 4.16 2.52 6.04
C ASN A 752 5.42 1.67 6.05
N PHE A 753 6.41 2.03 6.88
CA PHE A 753 7.61 1.26 7.06
C PHE A 753 7.31 0.13 8.04
N ASN A 754 7.27 -1.10 7.54
CA ASN A 754 7.10 -2.29 8.36
C ASN A 754 8.49 -2.77 8.86
N PRO A 755 8.88 -2.53 10.12
CA PRO A 755 10.17 -2.95 10.63
C PRO A 755 10.32 -4.47 10.74
N LEU A 756 9.21 -5.22 10.68
CA LEU A 756 9.17 -6.67 10.80
C LEU A 756 9.33 -7.37 9.45
N LEU A 757 9.25 -6.63 8.34
CA LEU A 757 9.43 -7.20 7.00
C LEU A 757 10.90 -7.54 6.76
N VAL A 758 11.24 -8.76 6.38
CA VAL A 758 12.63 -9.12 6.00
C VAL A 758 12.90 -8.65 4.56
N ASN A 759 13.17 -7.36 4.40
CA ASN A 759 13.47 -6.79 3.09
C ASN A 759 14.20 -5.44 3.18
N THR A 760 14.85 -5.03 2.09
CA THR A 760 15.41 -3.69 1.90
C THR A 760 14.78 -3.06 0.65
N MET A 761 14.41 -1.79 0.74
CA MET A 761 13.67 -1.11 -0.33
C MET A 761 14.30 0.24 -0.67
N PHE A 762 14.14 0.69 -1.91
CA PHE A 762 14.38 2.07 -2.29
C PHE A 762 13.05 2.72 -2.63
N SER A 763 12.78 3.89 -2.04
CA SER A 763 11.62 4.71 -2.38
C SER A 763 12.05 5.84 -3.31
N PRO A 764 11.71 5.79 -4.62
CA PRO A 764 12.08 6.84 -5.57
C PRO A 764 11.50 8.20 -5.17
N TRP A 765 10.26 8.21 -4.70
CA TRP A 765 9.53 9.42 -4.30
C TRP A 765 10.13 10.11 -3.08
N GLN A 766 10.73 9.36 -2.17
CA GLN A 766 11.38 9.90 -0.98
C GLN A 766 12.89 10.07 -1.14
N ASN A 767 13.44 9.60 -2.27
CA ASN A 767 14.86 9.40 -2.47
C ASN A 767 15.50 8.72 -1.25
N SER A 768 14.92 7.60 -0.79
CA SER A 768 15.32 6.97 0.48
C SER A 768 15.64 5.49 0.34
N VAL A 769 16.77 5.06 0.93
CA VAL A 769 17.08 3.65 1.16
C VAL A 769 16.49 3.24 2.51
N GLN A 770 15.71 2.17 2.51
CA GLN A 770 14.94 1.69 3.64
C GLN A 770 15.40 0.27 4.02
N ILE A 771 15.99 0.11 5.20
CA ILE A 771 16.50 -1.17 5.72
C ILE A 771 15.75 -1.47 7.01
N THR A 772 14.94 -2.51 7.04
CA THR A 772 14.06 -2.84 8.18
C THR A 772 14.80 -3.56 9.31
N ALA A 773 14.27 -3.43 10.54
CA ALA A 773 14.82 -4.06 11.74
C ALA A 773 14.97 -5.58 11.62
N ALA A 774 14.05 -6.24 10.91
CA ALA A 774 14.04 -7.67 10.69
C ALA A 774 15.25 -8.20 9.89
N ASN A 775 15.97 -7.36 9.14
CA ASN A 775 17.22 -7.77 8.47
C ASN A 775 18.39 -7.94 9.45
N PHE A 776 18.33 -7.33 10.63
CA PHE A 776 19.44 -7.32 11.60
C PHE A 776 19.43 -8.57 12.47
N GLN A 777 19.60 -9.69 11.80
CA GLN A 777 19.70 -10.99 12.41
C GLN A 777 20.73 -11.85 11.70
N GLN A 778 21.31 -12.76 12.47
CA GLN A 778 22.15 -13.84 11.98
C GLN A 778 21.45 -14.56 10.82
N LEU A 779 22.16 -14.72 9.70
CA LEU A 779 21.78 -15.14 8.34
C LEU A 779 21.76 -14.00 7.30
N LEU A 780 21.48 -12.76 7.70
CA LEU A 780 21.43 -11.61 6.78
C LEU A 780 22.46 -10.53 7.14
N PHE A 781 22.47 -10.08 8.40
CA PHE A 781 23.43 -9.10 8.89
C PHE A 781 23.77 -9.35 10.37
N ASP A 782 25.06 -9.48 10.65
CA ASP A 782 25.63 -9.45 11.99
C ASP A 782 27.01 -8.79 11.89
N PHE A 783 27.18 -7.60 12.46
CA PHE A 783 28.42 -6.83 12.40
C PHE A 783 29.63 -7.53 13.03
N ARG A 784 29.42 -8.66 13.73
CA ARG A 784 30.48 -9.50 14.30
C ARG A 784 30.91 -10.62 13.33
N GLN A 785 30.24 -10.77 12.21
CA GLN A 785 30.62 -11.68 11.13
C GLN A 785 31.61 -10.97 10.19
N PRO A 786 32.58 -11.71 9.63
CA PRO A 786 33.54 -11.18 8.66
C PRO A 786 32.93 -10.63 7.38
#